data_AF-A0A397EH01-F1
#
_entry.id   AF-A0A397EH01-F1
#
_cell.length_a   1.000
_cell.length_b   1.000
_cell.length_c   1.000
_cell.angle_alpha   90.00
_cell.angle_beta   90.00
_cell.angle_gamma   90.00
#
_symmetry.space_group_name_H-M   'P 1'
#
loop_
_entity.id
_entity.type
_entity.pdbx_description
1 polymer ?
#
loop_
_entity_poly.entity_id
_entity_poly.type
_entity_poly.pdbx_seq_one_letter_code
_entity_poly.pdbx_strand_id
1 'polypeptide(L)'
;MIHRSLLLVSAALASVAAQCATDMQVSVRFTDDIYCVDTAPCSGVYLPSKTGCPTKGTVSINTKNTLQVDTCCSIIDTSNAVGCARPKMASENNEDADYSERQPLYEGKPQSRQFTVAGVVSTKQRRLEDHVIESVTPSSYSTNSNKELLCLEYVANFRKQFDDLMDASDICRPPLYLCPPNERGIPKFVCTTLRPTLLPFLDLYDMDKLATFVSGLIEYEPLVDPCAPPACLPSPSAVLAWQAGDSFDMANVLATSSLTAAPSSVDTAAAPKDEGKSKFVAMQEAKDAARRADEAARLDWTKYMDVDDEDEDELDGKRVHAWVLPSTGRKYPVRASPYLRIEAVWNHQNYWVNMQPTCSSSLSSSSTKPAAAASCSDTLFDLNHATDWEFVFLSSQDRRGGGSSGRSSGLHGDGGESKHNDDLDGGRADNNSHHDGDDDAADDDNVLDLPPSWVAKLHVDRKAYKRRFVTAGQRTTLFRKAKVEEFAENNHAQGLVLRITQFRNVARTLPVQVREVFKNRKDKLHLRVRYPLEGKFEEHFLPGRVPEALATRTEWKVIHKRTVESFEGRDDFLVGRSVALTEDKDEAKAGAASFVLPGGGSGELVVLKMAEKYDRNDRKDADEDARKRTYNVRDGSIHVQFHYAVGKITSGSRVYHKTPGTPVDVFQVDPMAMRPKESILDRELQAAIQ
;
A
#
# COMPACT_ATOMS: atom_id res chain seq x y z
N MET A 1 -49.89 47.96 9.36
CA MET A 1 -49.18 47.75 10.65
C MET A 1 -47.71 47.56 10.27
N ILE A 2 -46.80 48.55 10.25
CA ILE A 2 -46.45 49.54 11.30
C ILE A 2 -46.23 48.75 12.60
N HIS A 3 -45.07 48.61 13.23
CA HIS A 3 -43.84 49.40 13.45
C HIS A 3 -42.87 48.41 14.19
N ARG A 4 -41.56 48.58 14.42
CA ARG A 4 -40.75 49.77 14.68
C ARG A 4 -39.28 49.34 14.65
N SER A 5 -38.50 49.97 13.76
CA SER A 5 -37.07 50.20 13.98
C SER A 5 -36.92 51.15 15.16
N LEU A 6 -35.94 50.89 16.03
CA LEU A 6 -35.52 51.83 17.06
C LEU A 6 -34.21 52.47 16.63
N LEU A 7 -34.36 53.71 16.19
CA LEU A 7 -33.34 54.73 16.02
C LEU A 7 -32.87 55.12 17.44
N LEU A 8 -31.60 54.91 17.77
CA LEU A 8 -30.99 55.52 18.95
C LEU A 8 -30.09 56.67 18.51
N VAL A 9 -30.56 57.85 18.89
CA VAL A 9 -29.95 59.16 18.72
C VAL A 9 -28.62 59.20 19.47
N SER A 10 -27.52 59.45 18.77
CA SER A 10 -26.25 59.81 19.40
C SER A 10 -26.35 61.25 19.91
N ALA A 11 -26.43 61.42 21.23
CA ALA A 11 -26.15 62.70 21.86
C ALA A 11 -24.65 62.98 21.71
N ALA A 12 -24.29 63.97 20.90
CA ALA A 12 -22.95 64.53 20.87
C ALA A 12 -22.72 65.28 22.19
N LEU A 13 -22.11 64.60 23.16
CA LEU A 13 -21.36 65.28 24.21
C LEU A 13 -19.99 65.60 23.63
N ALA A 14 -19.80 66.86 23.23
CA ALA A 14 -18.46 67.40 23.03
C ALA A 14 -17.74 67.35 24.38
N SER A 15 -16.87 66.37 24.57
CA SER A 15 -15.91 66.44 25.67
C SER A 15 -14.86 67.47 25.30
N VAL A 16 -14.82 68.50 26.13
CA VAL A 16 -13.74 69.47 26.23
C VAL A 16 -12.42 68.69 26.22
N ALA A 17 -11.52 69.01 25.29
CA ALA A 17 -10.15 68.55 25.34
C ALA A 17 -9.56 69.02 26.67
N ALA A 18 -9.52 68.13 27.66
CA ALA A 18 -8.88 68.41 28.92
C ALA A 18 -7.40 68.63 28.61
N GLN A 19 -6.93 69.87 28.76
CA GLN A 19 -5.50 70.18 28.82
C GLN A 19 -4.93 69.40 29.99
N CYS A 20 -4.36 68.25 29.69
CA CYS A 20 -3.67 67.45 30.67
C CYS A 20 -2.33 68.09 30.99
N ALA A 21 -2.08 68.32 32.27
CA ALA A 21 -0.80 68.84 32.74
C ALA A 21 0.33 67.83 32.39
N THR A 22 1.51 68.35 32.02
CA THR A 22 2.63 67.53 31.52
C THR A 22 3.12 66.48 32.52
N ASP A 23 2.86 66.68 33.81
CA ASP A 23 3.18 65.78 34.92
C ASP A 23 2.16 64.64 35.13
N MET A 24 1.06 64.62 34.36
CA MET A 24 0.00 63.60 34.41
C MET A 24 -0.08 62.77 33.11
N GLN A 25 0.93 62.88 32.26
CA GLN A 25 1.05 62.14 31.00
C GLN A 25 1.84 60.85 31.20
N VAL A 26 1.33 59.73 30.67
CA VAL A 26 1.98 58.42 30.73
C VAL A 26 1.91 57.68 29.39
N SER A 27 3.00 57.01 29.03
CA SER A 27 3.05 56.06 27.93
C SER A 27 2.93 54.63 28.43
N VAL A 28 2.32 53.75 27.64
CA VAL A 28 2.28 52.31 27.93
C VAL A 28 3.51 51.64 27.30
N ARG A 29 4.12 50.69 28.00
CA ARG A 29 5.31 49.95 27.51
C ARG A 29 5.06 49.36 26.11
N PHE A 30 6.03 49.56 25.20
CA PHE A 30 5.98 49.14 23.79
C PHE A 30 4.89 49.82 22.95
N THR A 31 4.42 51.00 23.37
CA THR A 31 3.51 51.84 22.57
C THR A 31 4.00 53.29 22.53
N ASP A 32 3.84 53.95 21.40
CA ASP A 32 4.10 55.38 21.23
C ASP A 32 2.89 56.25 21.62
N ASP A 33 1.85 55.65 22.20
CA ASP A 33 0.62 56.32 22.60
C ASP A 33 0.77 57.00 23.97
N ILE A 34 0.33 58.26 24.08
CA ILE A 34 0.37 59.05 25.32
C ILE A 34 -1.05 59.22 25.87
N TYR A 35 -1.25 58.80 27.11
CA TYR A 35 -2.52 58.89 27.81
C TYR A 35 -2.42 59.84 29.00
N CYS A 36 -3.58 60.37 29.43
CA CYS A 36 -3.66 61.11 30.68
C CYS A 36 -4.39 60.34 31.75
N VAL A 37 -3.85 60.45 32.96
CA VAL A 37 -4.34 59.78 34.15
C VAL A 37 -4.83 60.81 35.16
N ASP A 38 -5.85 60.45 35.93
CA ASP A 38 -6.47 61.32 36.94
C ASP A 38 -5.78 61.22 38.31
N THR A 39 -4.82 60.31 38.44
CA THR A 39 -4.02 60.05 39.66
C THR A 39 -2.54 60.08 39.34
N ALA A 40 -1.71 60.34 40.36
CA ALA A 40 -0.27 60.51 40.19
C ALA A 40 0.34 59.32 39.41
N PRO A 41 1.03 59.58 38.29
CA PRO A 41 1.44 58.54 37.37
C PRO A 41 2.50 57.63 37.97
N CYS A 42 2.48 56.38 37.51
CA CYS A 42 3.48 55.39 37.86
C CYS A 42 4.80 55.68 37.15
N SER A 43 5.66 56.52 37.74
CA SER A 43 6.99 56.83 37.22
C SER A 43 8.02 57.04 38.33
N GLY A 44 9.19 56.41 38.17
CA GLY A 44 10.35 56.49 39.08
C GLY A 44 10.54 55.29 40.02
N VAL A 45 11.16 55.54 41.18
CA VAL A 45 11.44 54.54 42.23
C VAL A 45 10.14 54.16 42.96
N TYR A 46 9.92 52.87 43.19
CA TYR A 46 8.72 52.32 43.81
C TYR A 46 8.38 53.00 45.15
N LEU A 47 7.23 53.68 45.22
CA LEU A 47 6.66 54.27 46.43
C LEU A 47 5.19 53.85 46.55
N PRO A 48 4.65 53.61 47.77
CA PRO A 48 3.30 53.08 47.97
C PRO A 48 2.13 53.96 47.48
N SER A 49 2.38 55.21 47.07
CA SER A 49 1.36 56.22 46.78
C SER A 49 1.19 56.61 45.31
N LYS A 50 1.93 55.99 44.37
CA LYS A 50 1.82 56.27 42.93
C LYS A 50 1.31 55.04 42.17
N THR A 51 0.06 55.09 41.68
CA THR A 51 -0.60 53.93 41.02
C THR A 51 -1.38 54.30 39.75
N GLY A 52 -1.26 55.53 39.23
CA GLY A 52 -2.02 55.98 38.07
C GLY A 52 -1.56 55.37 36.74
N CYS A 53 -2.37 54.51 36.14
CA CYS A 53 -2.21 53.96 34.79
C CYS A 53 -3.54 53.99 34.01
N PRO A 54 -3.52 54.13 32.67
CA PRO A 54 -4.73 54.24 31.85
C PRO A 54 -5.52 52.94 31.80
N THR A 55 -6.85 53.04 31.84
CA THR A 55 -7.78 51.89 31.78
C THR A 55 -8.35 51.70 30.38
N LYS A 56 -8.92 50.52 30.13
CA LYS A 56 -9.56 50.17 28.85
C LYS A 56 -10.61 51.21 28.46
N GLY A 57 -10.54 51.69 27.22
CA GLY A 57 -11.42 52.73 26.70
C GLY A 57 -10.83 54.14 26.75
N THR A 58 -9.68 54.35 27.41
CA THR A 58 -8.98 55.65 27.39
C THR A 58 -8.45 55.94 25.99
N VAL A 59 -8.68 57.17 25.50
CA VAL A 59 -8.22 57.62 24.18
C VAL A 59 -6.88 58.33 24.31
N SER A 60 -5.94 57.91 23.48
CA SER A 60 -4.61 58.53 23.38
C SER A 60 -4.69 59.98 22.89
N ILE A 61 -3.88 60.85 23.48
CA ILE A 61 -3.87 62.29 23.18
C ILE A 61 -3.15 62.59 21.88
N ASN A 62 -2.10 61.83 21.57
CA ASN A 62 -1.29 62.05 20.36
C ASN A 62 -1.84 61.29 19.14
N THR A 63 -2.23 60.03 19.30
CA THR A 63 -2.64 59.16 18.17
C THR A 63 -4.15 58.99 18.03
N LYS A 64 -4.95 59.41 19.02
CA LYS A 64 -6.41 59.16 19.12
C LYS A 64 -6.81 57.69 19.12
N ASN A 65 -5.85 56.77 19.35
CA ASN A 65 -6.12 55.35 19.51
C ASN A 65 -6.82 55.08 20.84
N THR A 66 -7.78 54.15 20.84
CA THR A 66 -8.47 53.72 22.06
C THR A 66 -7.79 52.49 22.66
N LEU A 67 -7.40 52.58 23.93
CA LEU A 67 -6.76 51.49 24.65
C LEU A 67 -7.71 50.29 24.82
N GLN A 68 -7.30 49.12 24.31
CA GLN A 68 -8.16 47.91 24.24
C GLN A 68 -8.12 47.03 25.49
N VAL A 69 -7.14 47.23 26.37
CA VAL A 69 -6.89 46.42 27.58
C VAL A 69 -6.59 47.32 28.76
N ASP A 70 -6.92 46.88 29.97
CA ASP A 70 -6.51 47.60 31.18
C ASP A 70 -4.99 47.51 31.36
N THR A 71 -4.37 48.51 31.99
CA THR A 71 -2.93 48.52 32.27
C THR A 71 -2.66 48.63 33.78
N CYS A 72 -1.52 48.12 34.22
CA CYS A 72 -1.10 48.17 35.62
C CYS A 72 0.36 48.63 35.74
N CYS A 73 0.72 49.14 36.93
CA CYS A 73 2.09 49.47 37.26
C CYS A 73 2.97 48.21 37.31
N SER A 74 4.04 48.17 36.52
CA SER A 74 5.06 47.11 36.58
C SER A 74 6.47 47.67 36.51
N ILE A 75 7.46 46.89 36.95
CA ILE A 75 8.87 47.22 36.74
C ILE A 75 9.16 47.04 35.25
N ILE A 76 9.77 48.06 34.63
CA ILE A 76 10.00 48.16 33.19
C ILE A 76 11.48 48.08 32.80
N ASP A 77 12.43 48.12 33.74
CA ASP A 77 13.84 47.92 33.41
C ASP A 77 14.60 47.30 34.61
N THR A 78 15.78 46.75 34.33
CA THR A 78 16.77 46.20 35.27
C THR A 78 17.23 47.21 36.34
N SER A 79 16.96 48.49 36.14
CA SER A 79 17.21 49.58 37.09
C SER A 79 16.06 49.85 38.09
N ASN A 80 15.10 48.93 38.26
CA ASN A 80 13.92 49.08 39.13
C ASN A 80 13.00 50.29 38.79
N ALA A 81 13.02 50.75 37.54
CA ALA A 81 12.09 51.77 37.06
C ALA A 81 10.67 51.19 36.95
N VAL A 82 9.66 51.91 37.46
CA VAL A 82 8.24 51.50 37.39
C VAL A 82 7.52 52.30 36.30
N GLY A 83 6.67 51.63 35.50
CA GLY A 83 5.87 52.23 34.43
C GLY A 83 4.57 51.46 34.17
N CYS A 84 3.68 52.02 33.32
CA CYS A 84 2.42 51.36 32.97
C CYS A 84 2.64 50.29 31.89
N ALA A 85 2.29 49.04 32.21
CA ALA A 85 2.37 47.91 31.29
C ALA A 85 0.99 47.27 31.09
N ARG A 86 0.79 46.70 29.90
CA ARG A 86 -0.34 45.81 29.67
C ARG A 86 -0.10 44.54 30.50
N PRO A 87 -1.12 44.00 31.20
CA PRO A 87 -0.99 42.70 31.83
C PRO A 87 -0.58 41.71 30.73
N LYS A 88 0.47 40.92 31.02
CA LYS A 88 0.80 39.77 30.18
C LYS A 88 -0.48 38.93 30.08
N MET A 89 -1.14 38.97 28.91
CA MET A 89 -1.89 37.80 28.42
C MET A 89 -0.92 36.64 28.64
N ALA A 90 -1.29 35.69 29.49
CA ALA A 90 -0.42 34.63 30.00
C ALA A 90 0.54 34.19 28.90
N SER A 91 1.73 34.79 28.92
CA SER A 91 2.83 34.37 28.10
C SER A 91 3.33 33.18 28.87
N GLU A 92 3.13 31.99 28.33
CA GLU A 92 3.89 30.80 28.68
C GLU A 92 5.36 31.21 28.60
N ASN A 93 5.89 31.61 29.74
CA ASN A 93 7.30 31.85 29.94
C ASN A 93 7.90 30.47 30.17
N ASN A 94 8.82 30.11 29.27
CA ASN A 94 9.92 29.22 29.55
C ASN A 94 10.45 29.43 30.97
N GLU A 95 10.24 28.43 31.82
CA GLU A 95 11.14 27.92 32.84
C GLU A 95 10.54 26.58 33.28
N ASP A 96 11.32 25.51 33.14
CA ASP A 96 10.99 24.09 33.38
C ASP A 96 10.03 23.45 32.35
N ALA A 97 10.61 22.79 31.34
CA ALA A 97 9.88 21.89 30.44
C ALA A 97 9.36 20.66 31.22
N ASP A 98 8.17 20.81 31.83
CA ASP A 98 7.38 19.71 32.35
C ASP A 98 6.84 18.87 31.19
N TYR A 99 7.48 17.73 30.96
CA TYR A 99 7.15 16.77 29.88
C TYR A 99 5.89 15.93 30.17
N SER A 100 4.99 16.36 31.06
CA SER A 100 3.83 15.57 31.49
C SER A 100 2.47 15.99 30.89
N GLU A 101 2.44 16.84 29.86
CA GLU A 101 1.21 17.04 29.08
C GLU A 101 0.80 15.74 28.35
N ARG A 102 0.00 14.93 29.04
CA ARG A 102 -0.97 14.04 28.42
C ARG A 102 -1.77 14.90 27.46
N GLN A 103 -1.64 14.61 26.16
CA GLN A 103 -2.49 15.21 25.14
C GLN A 103 -3.94 15.22 25.62
N PRO A 104 -4.66 16.36 25.51
CA PRO A 104 -6.03 16.45 25.98
C PRO A 104 -6.89 15.37 25.34
N LEU A 105 -7.53 14.56 26.18
CA LEU A 105 -8.59 13.63 25.82
C LEU A 105 -9.74 14.43 25.19
N TYR A 106 -9.74 14.48 23.86
CA TYR A 106 -10.89 14.55 22.96
C TYR A 106 -12.04 15.48 23.35
N GLU A 107 -12.03 16.72 22.85
CA GLU A 107 -13.25 17.40 22.41
C GLU A 107 -13.26 17.51 20.87
N GLY A 108 -13.34 16.34 20.22
CA GLY A 108 -13.57 16.24 18.78
C GLY A 108 -15.08 16.08 18.49
N LYS A 109 -15.60 16.82 17.50
CA LYS A 109 -16.93 16.59 16.92
C LYS A 109 -17.10 15.09 16.59
N PRO A 110 -18.31 14.51 16.72
CA PRO A 110 -18.52 13.10 16.40
C PRO A 110 -18.21 12.83 14.93
N GLN A 111 -17.01 12.32 14.66
CA GLN A 111 -16.62 11.83 13.33
C GLN A 111 -17.25 10.45 13.10
N SER A 112 -17.70 10.17 11.88
CA SER A 112 -18.25 8.87 11.49
C SER A 112 -17.18 7.79 11.63
N ARG A 113 -17.44 6.75 12.42
CA ARG A 113 -16.54 5.59 12.54
C ARG A 113 -16.32 4.94 11.17
N GLN A 114 -15.06 4.71 10.83
CA GLN A 114 -14.65 4.09 9.58
C GLN A 114 -14.66 2.56 9.71
N PHE A 115 -15.22 1.90 8.71
CA PHE A 115 -15.30 0.45 8.65
C PHE A 115 -14.69 -0.03 7.33
N THR A 116 -13.92 -1.11 7.38
CA THR A 116 -13.55 -1.82 6.15
C THR A 116 -14.79 -2.49 5.54
N VAL A 117 -14.69 -2.96 4.29
CA VAL A 117 -15.73 -3.78 3.65
C VAL A 117 -16.06 -5.07 4.45
N ALA A 118 -15.14 -5.51 5.30
CA ALA A 118 -15.31 -6.64 6.21
C ALA A 118 -15.93 -6.26 7.57
N GLY A 119 -16.22 -4.98 7.81
CA GLY A 119 -16.77 -4.47 9.07
C GLY A 119 -15.72 -4.26 10.16
N VAL A 120 -14.42 -4.29 9.82
CA VAL A 120 -13.33 -4.05 10.79
C VAL A 120 -13.25 -2.55 11.08
N VAL A 121 -13.18 -2.21 12.36
CA VAL A 121 -13.02 -0.84 12.88
C VAL A 121 -11.69 -0.75 13.62
N SER A 122 -11.11 0.45 13.70
CA SER A 122 -9.91 0.66 14.50
C SER A 122 -10.16 0.31 15.97
N THR A 123 -9.37 -0.62 16.51
CA THR A 123 -9.36 -0.96 17.95
C THR A 123 -8.07 -0.51 18.63
N LYS A 124 -7.19 0.18 17.87
CA LYS A 124 -5.88 0.68 18.31
C LYS A 124 -5.94 1.48 19.61
N GLN A 125 -6.88 2.41 19.75
CA GLN A 125 -7.02 3.22 20.97
C GLN A 125 -7.25 2.37 22.22
N ARG A 126 -8.15 1.37 22.11
CA ARG A 126 -8.43 0.44 23.20
C ARG A 126 -7.21 -0.43 23.53
N ARG A 127 -6.49 -0.90 22.52
CA ARG A 127 -5.23 -1.65 22.72
C ARG A 127 -4.18 -0.82 23.43
N LEU A 128 -4.05 0.46 23.08
CA LEU A 128 -3.13 1.37 23.75
C LEU A 128 -3.48 1.50 25.23
N GLU A 129 -4.76 1.63 25.58
CA GLU A 129 -5.24 1.68 26.97
C GLU A 129 -5.00 0.36 27.73
N ASP A 130 -5.30 -0.79 27.11
CA ASP A 130 -5.15 -2.12 27.71
C ASP A 130 -3.66 -2.51 27.91
N HIS A 131 -2.77 -2.14 26.98
CA HIS A 131 -1.35 -2.51 27.00
C HIS A 131 -0.45 -1.64 27.88
N VAL A 132 -0.97 -0.58 28.52
CA VAL A 132 -0.22 0.18 29.55
C VAL A 132 0.15 -0.72 30.74
N ILE A 133 -0.52 -1.86 30.94
CA ILE A 133 -0.50 -2.59 32.22
C ILE A 133 0.43 -3.83 32.23
N GLU A 134 0.82 -4.42 31.10
CA GLU A 134 1.58 -5.69 31.12
C GLU A 134 2.71 -5.77 30.08
N SER A 135 3.89 -5.24 30.41
CA SER A 135 5.19 -5.85 30.07
C SER A 135 6.38 -5.03 30.61
N VAL A 136 7.38 -5.71 31.16
CA VAL A 136 8.69 -5.14 31.49
C VAL A 136 9.41 -4.83 30.18
N THR A 137 9.24 -3.62 29.65
CA THR A 137 9.99 -3.15 28.48
C THR A 137 11.20 -2.34 28.95
N PRO A 138 12.24 -2.21 28.11
CA PRO A 138 13.39 -1.34 28.40
C PRO A 138 12.96 0.10 28.70
N SER A 139 13.75 0.81 29.50
CA SER A 139 13.50 2.22 29.85
C SER A 139 13.39 3.15 28.63
N SER A 140 14.00 2.79 27.50
CA SER A 140 13.91 3.52 26.22
C SER A 140 12.48 3.73 25.69
N TYR A 141 11.53 2.91 26.15
CA TYR A 141 10.11 3.03 25.79
C TYR A 141 9.35 4.05 26.66
N SER A 142 9.87 4.36 27.85
CA SER A 142 9.21 5.20 28.86
C SER A 142 9.92 6.53 29.12
N THR A 143 11.16 6.68 28.66
CA THR A 143 11.93 7.92 28.83
C THR A 143 12.66 8.29 27.56
N ASN A 144 12.96 9.58 27.42
CA ASN A 144 13.85 10.11 26.39
C ASN A 144 15.27 10.24 26.95
N SER A 145 16.26 9.81 26.19
CA SER A 145 17.67 10.09 26.45
C SER A 145 18.02 11.53 26.07
N ASN A 146 19.14 12.07 26.59
CA ASN A 146 19.59 13.42 26.26
C ASN A 146 19.75 13.64 24.75
N LYS A 147 20.25 12.63 24.02
CA LYS A 147 20.37 12.69 22.56
C LYS A 147 19.00 12.74 21.87
N GLU A 148 18.01 12.00 22.37
CA GLU A 148 16.65 12.06 21.84
C GLU A 148 15.99 13.41 22.13
N LEU A 149 16.21 14.01 23.31
CA LEU A 149 15.70 15.35 23.62
C LEU A 149 16.29 16.42 22.70
N LEU A 150 17.62 16.40 22.46
CA LEU A 150 18.27 17.29 21.50
C LEU A 150 17.73 17.10 20.08
N CYS A 151 17.53 15.85 19.66
CA CYS A 151 16.91 15.53 18.37
C CYS A 151 15.48 16.08 18.26
N LEU A 152 14.66 15.95 19.31
CA LEU A 152 13.30 16.46 19.32
C LEU A 152 13.27 17.99 19.24
N GLU A 153 14.16 18.68 19.96
CA GLU A 153 14.32 20.13 19.91
C GLU A 153 14.72 20.61 18.51
N TYR A 154 15.71 19.95 17.91
CA TYR A 154 16.15 20.25 16.54
C TYR A 154 15.01 20.06 15.52
N VAL A 155 14.29 18.94 15.59
CA VAL A 155 13.17 18.64 14.69
C VAL A 155 12.00 19.62 14.90
N ALA A 156 11.77 20.08 16.14
CA ALA A 156 10.77 21.11 16.43
C ALA A 156 11.14 22.46 15.80
N ASN A 157 12.41 22.85 15.86
CA ASN A 157 12.91 24.06 15.18
C ASN A 157 12.80 23.94 13.67
N PHE A 158 13.16 22.78 13.09
CA PHE A 158 12.97 22.51 11.67
C PHE A 158 11.50 22.66 11.26
N ARG A 159 10.57 22.04 12.00
CA ARG A 159 9.14 22.16 11.72
C ARG A 159 8.66 23.61 11.75
N LYS A 160 9.12 24.41 12.72
CA LYS A 160 8.75 25.82 12.80
C LYS A 160 9.23 26.61 11.59
N GLN A 161 10.50 26.44 11.20
CA GLN A 161 11.07 27.07 10.00
C GLN A 161 10.33 26.63 8.73
N PHE A 162 9.97 25.36 8.66
CA PHE A 162 9.23 24.78 7.56
C PHE A 162 7.81 25.37 7.45
N ASP A 163 7.08 25.40 8.56
CA ASP A 163 5.73 25.97 8.63
C ASP A 163 5.77 27.47 8.26
N ASP A 164 6.75 28.24 8.78
CA ASP A 164 6.95 29.65 8.45
C ASP A 164 7.26 29.88 6.93
N LEU A 165 8.02 28.98 6.30
CA LEU A 165 8.35 29.04 4.88
C LEU A 165 7.12 28.72 4.01
N MET A 166 6.36 27.70 4.40
CA MET A 166 5.24 27.18 3.61
C MET A 166 3.96 28.01 3.78
N ASP A 167 3.76 28.67 4.91
CA ASP A 167 2.67 29.63 5.11
C ASP A 167 2.72 30.80 4.11
N ALA A 168 3.91 31.07 3.54
CA ALA A 168 4.11 32.08 2.50
C ALA A 168 3.81 31.59 1.06
N SER A 169 3.82 30.28 0.81
CA SER A 169 3.75 29.71 -0.56
C SER A 169 2.58 28.76 -0.83
N ASP A 170 2.04 28.05 0.18
CA ASP A 170 1.10 26.94 -0.03
C ASP A 170 0.09 26.83 1.15
N ILE A 171 -1.05 27.52 1.05
CA ILE A 171 -2.08 27.70 2.12
C ILE A 171 -2.80 26.38 2.55
N CYS A 172 -2.43 25.21 2.02
CA CYS A 172 -3.22 23.98 2.18
C CYS A 172 -2.41 22.71 2.54
N ARG A 173 -1.18 22.84 3.06
CA ARG A 173 -0.39 21.65 3.43
C ARG A 173 -0.69 21.14 4.85
N PRO A 174 -0.93 19.83 5.06
CA PRO A 174 -1.03 19.23 6.40
C PRO A 174 0.29 19.29 7.17
N PRO A 175 0.27 19.29 8.52
CA PRO A 175 1.47 19.32 9.34
C PRO A 175 2.32 18.05 9.15
N LEU A 176 3.65 18.21 9.19
CA LEU A 176 4.59 17.11 9.02
C LEU A 176 4.49 16.08 10.15
N TYR A 177 4.49 14.79 9.77
CA TYR A 177 4.44 13.67 10.70
C TYR A 177 5.84 13.26 11.17
N LEU A 178 6.37 13.99 12.17
CA LEU A 178 7.78 13.88 12.59
C LEU A 178 7.97 13.18 13.95
N CYS A 179 7.20 13.57 14.97
CA CYS A 179 7.43 13.14 16.36
C CYS A 179 6.14 12.62 17.03
N PRO A 180 5.49 11.57 16.49
CA PRO A 180 4.33 10.98 17.14
C PRO A 180 4.70 10.34 18.49
N PRO A 181 3.79 10.31 19.47
CA PRO A 181 3.96 9.51 20.68
C PRO A 181 3.99 8.01 20.35
N ASN A 182 4.77 7.27 21.13
CA ASN A 182 4.79 5.82 21.11
C ASN A 182 3.63 5.23 21.94
N GLU A 183 3.58 3.90 22.06
CA GLU A 183 2.55 3.18 22.82
C GLU A 183 2.46 3.54 24.32
N ARG A 184 3.43 4.29 24.86
CA ARG A 184 3.46 4.79 26.24
C ARG A 184 3.24 6.30 26.34
N GLY A 185 2.92 6.96 25.23
CA GLY A 185 2.71 8.41 25.18
C GLY A 185 4.00 9.23 25.10
N ILE A 186 5.17 8.60 24.92
CA ILE A 186 6.45 9.32 24.83
C ILE A 186 6.69 9.74 23.38
N PRO A 187 6.90 11.04 23.09
CA PRO A 187 7.18 11.51 21.74
C PRO A 187 8.53 10.99 21.26
N LYS A 188 8.54 10.35 20.09
CA LYS A 188 9.75 9.82 19.45
C LYS A 188 9.80 10.25 18.00
N PHE A 189 10.99 10.56 17.51
CA PHE A 189 11.19 10.87 16.09
C PHE A 189 10.93 9.61 15.24
N VAL A 190 10.17 9.74 14.14
CA VAL A 190 9.74 8.58 13.32
C VAL A 190 10.90 7.74 12.77
N CYS A 191 12.07 8.32 12.49
CA CYS A 191 13.22 7.55 12.03
C CYS A 191 13.79 6.64 13.11
N THR A 192 13.69 7.01 14.39
CA THR A 192 14.21 6.21 15.51
C THR A 192 13.27 5.08 15.91
N THR A 193 12.06 5.01 15.33
CA THR A 193 11.17 3.84 15.49
C THR A 193 11.59 2.66 14.60
N LEU A 194 12.44 2.92 13.60
CA LEU A 194 12.91 1.91 12.65
C LEU A 194 14.24 1.31 13.10
N ARG A 195 14.22 0.01 13.40
CA ARG A 195 15.45 -0.75 13.71
C ARG A 195 15.74 -1.81 12.66
N PRO A 196 16.64 -1.55 11.69
CA PRO A 196 17.00 -2.55 10.69
C PRO A 196 17.33 -3.90 11.33
N THR A 197 16.56 -4.93 10.98
CA THR A 197 16.67 -6.27 11.57
C THR A 197 16.68 -7.35 10.50
N LEU A 198 17.70 -8.23 10.54
CA LEU A 198 17.78 -9.44 9.71
C LEU A 198 16.94 -10.57 10.32
N LEU A 199 15.92 -11.02 9.60
CA LEU A 199 15.11 -12.17 9.99
C LEU A 199 15.78 -13.50 9.57
N PRO A 200 15.66 -14.59 10.34
CA PRO A 200 16.32 -15.87 10.05
C PRO A 200 15.69 -16.65 8.87
N PHE A 201 14.82 -16.02 8.08
CA PHE A 201 14.05 -16.66 7.02
C PHE A 201 14.46 -16.08 5.66
N LEU A 202 15.23 -16.84 4.87
CA LEU A 202 15.73 -16.42 3.55
C LEU A 202 14.61 -16.02 2.58
N ASP A 203 13.44 -16.64 2.67
CA ASP A 203 12.27 -16.28 1.87
C ASP A 203 11.79 -14.84 2.11
N LEU A 204 12.06 -14.26 3.28
CA LEU A 204 11.63 -12.90 3.63
C LEU A 204 12.62 -11.83 3.17
N TYR A 205 13.71 -12.20 2.49
CA TYR A 205 14.63 -11.24 1.88
C TYR A 205 14.13 -10.76 0.51
N ASP A 206 13.18 -11.49 -0.07
CA ASP A 206 12.41 -11.03 -1.22
C ASP A 206 11.29 -10.10 -0.72
N MET A 207 11.30 -8.86 -1.20
CA MET A 207 10.34 -7.83 -0.82
C MET A 207 8.88 -8.23 -1.08
N ASP A 208 8.62 -8.98 -2.15
CA ASP A 208 7.25 -9.38 -2.50
C ASP A 208 6.73 -10.44 -1.51
N LYS A 209 7.59 -11.38 -1.13
CA LYS A 209 7.28 -12.39 -0.11
C LYS A 209 7.17 -11.78 1.28
N LEU A 210 8.01 -10.82 1.63
CA LEU A 210 7.96 -10.09 2.89
C LEU A 210 6.66 -9.26 3.01
N ALA A 211 6.29 -8.51 1.98
CA ALA A 211 5.05 -7.75 1.96
C ALA A 211 3.82 -8.66 2.10
N THR A 212 3.81 -9.79 1.37
CA THR A 212 2.77 -10.81 1.50
C THR A 212 2.73 -11.39 2.91
N PHE A 213 3.89 -11.65 3.52
CA PHE A 213 3.98 -12.18 4.87
C PHE A 213 3.44 -11.20 5.92
N VAL A 214 3.88 -9.93 5.90
CA VAL A 214 3.39 -8.89 6.82
C VAL A 214 1.89 -8.68 6.66
N SER A 215 1.38 -8.70 5.42
CA SER A 215 -0.06 -8.60 5.14
C SER A 215 -0.88 -9.72 5.79
N GLY A 216 -0.31 -10.92 5.88
CA GLY A 216 -0.97 -12.06 6.51
C GLY A 216 -0.82 -12.04 8.02
N LEU A 217 0.31 -11.57 8.53
CA LEU A 217 0.66 -11.58 9.95
C LEU A 217 -0.07 -10.52 10.79
N ILE A 218 -0.51 -9.43 10.16
CA ILE A 218 -1.19 -8.30 10.80
C ILE A 218 -2.56 -8.09 10.14
N GLU A 219 -3.62 -8.09 10.94
CA GLU A 219 -4.96 -7.72 10.47
C GLU A 219 -5.03 -6.20 10.28
N TYR A 220 -5.37 -5.79 9.06
CA TYR A 220 -5.46 -4.37 8.72
C TYR A 220 -6.69 -3.72 9.35
N GLU A 221 -6.45 -2.66 10.13
CA GLU A 221 -7.47 -1.78 10.67
C GLU A 221 -7.42 -0.42 9.95
N PRO A 222 -8.57 0.20 9.66
CA PRO A 222 -8.59 1.54 9.07
C PRO A 222 -8.10 2.58 10.11
N LEU A 223 -7.60 3.72 9.62
CA LEU A 223 -7.31 4.85 10.49
C LEU A 223 -8.59 5.36 11.15
N VAL A 224 -8.48 5.85 12.39
CA VAL A 224 -9.60 6.47 13.12
C VAL A 224 -10.11 7.69 12.36
N ASP A 225 -9.17 8.55 11.94
CA ASP A 225 -9.41 9.65 11.00
C ASP A 225 -8.74 9.31 9.66
N PRO A 226 -9.50 9.12 8.57
CA PRO A 226 -8.93 8.88 7.25
C PRO A 226 -8.09 10.04 6.72
N CYS A 227 -8.34 11.27 7.16
CA CYS A 227 -7.74 12.48 6.61
C CYS A 227 -6.53 12.96 7.40
N ALA A 228 -6.16 12.27 8.48
CA ALA A 228 -5.04 12.62 9.34
C ALA A 228 -4.15 11.40 9.61
N PRO A 229 -2.83 11.60 9.80
CA PRO A 229 -1.96 10.52 10.27
C PRO A 229 -2.38 10.06 11.69
N PRO A 230 -2.04 8.82 12.09
CA PRO A 230 -2.45 8.28 13.37
C PRO A 230 -1.82 9.07 14.53
N ALA A 231 -2.56 9.23 15.63
CA ALA A 231 -2.09 9.98 16.79
C ALA A 231 -0.91 9.31 17.52
N CYS A 232 -0.70 7.99 17.34
CA CYS A 232 0.34 7.22 18.00
C CYS A 232 1.03 6.30 16.97
N LEU A 233 2.36 6.26 17.01
CA LEU A 233 3.18 5.31 16.24
C LEU A 233 3.81 4.27 17.19
N PRO A 234 3.20 3.09 17.35
CA PRO A 234 3.72 2.04 18.20
C PRO A 234 5.00 1.43 17.63
N SER A 235 5.79 0.80 18.51
CA SER A 235 6.95 0.02 18.09
C SER A 235 6.56 -1.17 17.19
N PRO A 236 7.40 -1.56 16.20
CA PRO A 236 7.19 -2.76 15.38
C PRO A 236 6.92 -4.04 16.20
N SER A 237 7.56 -4.17 17.37
CA SER A 237 7.35 -5.29 18.29
C SER A 237 5.94 -5.29 18.91
N ALA A 238 5.41 -4.12 19.27
CA ALA A 238 4.05 -4.00 19.78
C ALA A 238 3.02 -4.37 18.69
N VAL A 239 3.22 -3.90 17.46
CA VAL A 239 2.34 -4.25 16.32
C VAL A 239 2.33 -5.76 16.06
N LEU A 240 3.51 -6.42 16.13
CA LEU A 240 3.58 -7.88 16.01
C LEU A 240 2.88 -8.61 17.16
N ALA A 241 2.92 -8.08 18.38
CA ALA A 241 2.22 -8.65 19.52
C ALA A 241 0.69 -8.50 19.38
N TRP A 242 0.23 -7.34 18.90
CA TRP A 242 -1.18 -7.08 18.64
C TRP A 242 -1.73 -7.89 17.48
N GLN A 243 -0.88 -8.25 16.51
CA GLN A 243 -1.27 -8.88 15.25
C GLN A 243 -2.36 -8.11 14.49
N ALA A 244 -2.48 -6.81 14.75
CA ALA A 244 -3.46 -5.92 14.15
C ALA A 244 -2.95 -4.47 14.22
N GLY A 245 -3.25 -3.68 13.20
CA GLY A 245 -2.73 -2.32 13.09
C GLY A 245 -3.15 -1.61 11.81
N ASP A 246 -2.87 -0.32 11.77
CA ASP A 246 -3.16 0.54 10.62
C ASP A 246 -2.06 0.51 9.55
N SER A 247 -2.23 1.32 8.50
CA SER A 247 -1.26 1.41 7.41
C SER A 247 0.15 1.84 7.84
N PHE A 248 0.26 2.71 8.85
CA PHE A 248 1.54 3.18 9.38
C PHE A 248 2.19 2.09 10.24
N ASP A 249 1.40 1.40 11.05
CA ASP A 249 1.86 0.28 11.88
C ASP A 249 2.48 -0.83 11.01
N MET A 250 1.77 -1.23 9.96
CA MET A 250 2.26 -2.26 9.04
C MET A 250 3.48 -1.79 8.24
N ALA A 251 3.53 -0.52 7.82
CA ALA A 251 4.67 0.05 7.11
C ALA A 251 5.93 0.09 8.01
N ASN A 252 5.75 0.40 9.30
CA ASN A 252 6.83 0.42 10.29
C ASN A 252 7.46 -0.97 10.47
N VAL A 253 6.63 -2.02 10.56
CA VAL A 253 7.09 -3.43 10.62
C VAL A 253 7.84 -3.84 9.35
N LEU A 254 7.30 -3.48 8.19
CA LEU A 254 7.90 -3.85 6.91
C LEU A 254 9.23 -3.13 6.67
N ALA A 255 9.31 -1.82 6.91
CA ALA A 255 10.54 -1.03 6.77
C ALA A 255 11.64 -1.57 7.72
N THR A 256 11.31 -1.84 8.99
CA THR A 256 12.22 -2.46 9.96
C THR A 256 12.80 -3.79 9.47
N SER A 257 12.00 -4.60 8.78
CA SER A 257 12.40 -5.90 8.24
C SER A 257 13.19 -5.82 6.92
N SER A 258 12.96 -4.78 6.12
CA SER A 258 13.51 -4.64 4.75
C SER A 258 14.88 -3.97 4.70
N LEU A 259 15.19 -3.11 5.69
CA LEU A 259 16.40 -2.25 5.72
C LEU A 259 17.73 -3.00 5.87
N THR A 260 17.75 -4.33 5.72
CA THR A 260 18.97 -5.15 5.75
C THR A 260 19.15 -6.01 4.49
N ALA A 261 18.17 -6.03 3.59
CA ALA A 261 18.34 -6.47 2.22
C ALA A 261 18.70 -5.24 1.39
N ALA A 262 19.93 -4.73 1.50
CA ALA A 262 20.43 -3.77 0.52
C ALA A 262 20.62 -4.54 -0.80
N PRO A 263 19.83 -4.29 -1.86
CA PRO A 263 20.38 -4.47 -3.18
C PRO A 263 21.55 -3.49 -3.27
N SER A 264 22.73 -4.00 -3.59
CA SER A 264 23.86 -3.16 -4.00
C SER A 264 23.34 -2.13 -5.01
N SER A 265 23.45 -0.86 -4.65
CA SER A 265 23.14 0.29 -5.48
C SER A 265 24.11 0.35 -6.65
N VAL A 266 23.86 -0.44 -7.70
CA VAL A 266 24.28 -0.18 -9.08
C VAL A 266 23.31 -0.89 -10.03
N ASP A 267 22.04 -0.50 -10.01
CA ASP A 267 21.24 -0.57 -11.25
C ASP A 267 21.43 0.79 -11.94
N THR A 268 22.67 1.05 -12.40
CA THR A 268 22.82 1.91 -13.57
C THR A 268 21.89 1.32 -14.62
N ALA A 269 20.97 2.14 -15.10
CA ALA A 269 20.22 1.92 -16.33
C ALA A 269 21.21 1.82 -17.51
N ALA A 270 21.96 0.73 -17.57
CA ALA A 270 22.44 0.20 -18.82
C ALA A 270 21.20 -0.45 -19.43
N ALA A 271 20.61 0.23 -20.41
CA ALA A 271 19.74 -0.43 -21.37
C ALA A 271 20.44 -1.75 -21.76
N PRO A 272 19.75 -2.91 -21.67
CA PRO A 272 20.37 -4.17 -22.03
C PRO A 272 20.89 -3.99 -23.46
N LYS A 273 22.21 -4.11 -23.64
CA LYS A 273 22.76 -4.35 -24.97
C LYS A 273 22.00 -5.56 -25.48
N ASP A 274 21.35 -5.38 -26.61
CA ASP A 274 20.57 -6.41 -27.31
C ASP A 274 21.51 -7.54 -27.72
N GLU A 275 21.87 -8.38 -26.76
CA GLU A 275 22.44 -9.69 -26.99
C GLU A 275 21.29 -10.50 -27.54
N GLY A 276 21.18 -10.47 -28.88
CA GLY A 276 20.07 -10.99 -29.65
C GLY A 276 19.52 -12.27 -29.05
N LYS A 277 18.41 -12.14 -28.31
CA LYS A 277 17.71 -13.27 -27.72
C LYS A 277 17.41 -14.23 -28.86
N SER A 278 17.83 -15.48 -28.70
CA SER A 278 17.55 -16.53 -29.68
C SER A 278 16.09 -16.45 -30.11
N LYS A 279 15.84 -16.47 -31.42
CA LYS A 279 14.47 -16.43 -31.99
C LYS A 279 13.56 -17.47 -31.34
N PHE A 280 14.12 -18.57 -30.84
CA PHE A 280 13.41 -19.60 -30.09
C PHE A 280 12.87 -19.11 -28.73
N VAL A 281 13.70 -18.43 -27.93
CA VAL A 281 13.30 -17.90 -26.62
C VAL A 281 12.27 -16.79 -26.79
N ALA A 282 12.49 -15.87 -27.75
CA ALA A 282 11.52 -14.83 -28.06
C ALA A 282 10.18 -15.40 -28.57
N MET A 283 10.21 -16.46 -29.39
CA MET A 283 9.01 -17.15 -29.85
C MET A 283 8.28 -17.88 -28.72
N GLN A 284 9.02 -18.46 -27.77
CA GLN A 284 8.43 -19.16 -26.61
C GLN A 284 7.83 -18.16 -25.61
N GLU A 285 8.52 -17.06 -25.32
CA GLU A 285 8.00 -15.94 -24.51
C GLU A 285 6.76 -15.32 -25.16
N ALA A 286 6.76 -15.13 -26.49
CA ALA A 286 5.62 -14.62 -27.24
C ALA A 286 4.44 -15.60 -27.24
N LYS A 287 4.69 -16.91 -27.37
CA LYS A 287 3.66 -17.95 -27.30
C LYS A 287 3.05 -18.03 -25.89
N ASP A 288 3.88 -17.89 -24.86
CA ASP A 288 3.44 -17.84 -23.47
C ASP A 288 2.69 -16.54 -23.15
N ALA A 289 3.11 -15.41 -23.72
CA ALA A 289 2.42 -14.13 -23.59
C ALA A 289 1.07 -14.14 -24.32
N ALA A 290 1.00 -14.69 -25.54
CA ALA A 290 -0.23 -14.87 -26.28
C ALA A 290 -1.18 -15.84 -25.56
N ARG A 291 -0.66 -16.94 -24.99
CA ARG A 291 -1.45 -17.85 -24.14
C ARG A 291 -1.98 -17.14 -22.90
N ARG A 292 -1.16 -16.33 -22.22
CA ARG A 292 -1.60 -15.52 -21.06
C ARG A 292 -2.64 -14.48 -21.45
N ALA A 293 -2.49 -13.84 -22.60
CA ALA A 293 -3.44 -12.85 -23.11
C ALA A 293 -4.77 -13.50 -23.53
N ASP A 294 -4.73 -14.64 -24.21
CA ASP A 294 -5.92 -15.43 -24.58
C ASP A 294 -6.62 -15.99 -23.35
N GLU A 295 -5.86 -16.50 -22.36
CA GLU A 295 -6.41 -16.91 -21.07
C GLU A 295 -7.04 -15.72 -20.33
N ALA A 296 -6.38 -14.56 -20.28
CA ALA A 296 -6.92 -13.34 -19.68
C ALA A 296 -8.19 -12.84 -20.39
N ALA A 297 -8.23 -12.91 -21.73
CA ALA A 297 -9.40 -12.53 -22.54
C ALA A 297 -10.55 -13.53 -22.39
N ARG A 298 -10.28 -14.84 -22.32
CA ARG A 298 -11.29 -15.86 -21.96
C ARG A 298 -11.86 -15.64 -20.57
N LEU A 299 -11.01 -15.16 -19.66
CA LEU A 299 -11.38 -14.81 -18.29
C LEU A 299 -11.97 -13.40 -18.18
N ASP A 300 -12.23 -12.67 -19.27
CA ASP A 300 -12.89 -11.37 -19.16
C ASP A 300 -14.35 -11.54 -18.70
N TRP A 301 -14.51 -11.38 -17.39
CA TRP A 301 -15.75 -11.57 -16.63
C TRP A 301 -16.53 -10.27 -16.45
N THR A 302 -15.95 -9.14 -16.88
CA THR A 302 -16.59 -7.81 -16.79
C THR A 302 -17.92 -7.75 -17.54
N LYS A 303 -18.06 -8.54 -18.61
CA LYS A 303 -19.33 -8.70 -19.36
C LYS A 303 -20.53 -9.18 -18.52
N TYR A 304 -20.29 -9.80 -17.36
CA TYR A 304 -21.34 -10.33 -16.48
C TYR A 304 -21.55 -9.46 -15.24
N MET A 305 -20.81 -8.37 -15.08
CA MET A 305 -20.98 -7.44 -13.98
C MET A 305 -22.10 -6.47 -14.33
N ASP A 306 -22.96 -6.18 -13.35
CA ASP A 306 -23.88 -5.06 -13.49
C ASP A 306 -23.05 -3.76 -13.48
N VAL A 307 -23.45 -2.77 -14.30
CA VAL A 307 -22.90 -1.41 -14.23
C VAL A 307 -23.54 -0.79 -12.98
N ASP A 308 -22.74 -0.54 -11.96
CA ASP A 308 -23.23 0.21 -10.81
C ASP A 308 -22.93 1.69 -11.06
N ASP A 309 -23.86 2.56 -10.68
CA ASP A 309 -23.55 3.97 -10.52
C ASP A 309 -22.42 4.08 -9.49
N GLU A 310 -21.31 4.72 -9.85
CA GLU A 310 -20.23 4.98 -8.90
C GLU A 310 -20.74 6.01 -7.90
N ASP A 311 -21.08 5.57 -6.69
CA ASP A 311 -21.28 6.49 -5.57
C ASP A 311 -20.01 7.37 -5.46
N GLU A 312 -20.17 8.70 -5.54
CA GLU A 312 -19.07 9.64 -5.39
C GLU A 312 -18.39 9.40 -4.03
N ASP A 313 -17.10 9.05 -4.04
CA ASP A 313 -16.32 8.88 -2.81
C ASP A 313 -16.04 10.27 -2.21
N GLU A 314 -16.81 10.65 -1.19
CA GLU A 314 -16.69 11.95 -0.50
C GLU A 314 -15.27 12.23 0.07
N LEU A 315 -14.50 11.16 0.29
CA LEU A 315 -13.14 11.17 0.81
C LEU A 315 -12.08 11.00 -0.29
N ASP A 316 -12.46 10.95 -1.57
CA ASP A 316 -11.50 10.94 -2.65
C ASP A 316 -10.60 12.17 -2.58
N GLY A 317 -9.30 11.97 -2.77
CA GLY A 317 -8.31 13.04 -2.61
C GLY A 317 -7.95 13.46 -1.19
N LYS A 318 -8.69 13.01 -0.16
CA LYS A 318 -8.49 13.48 1.23
C LYS A 318 -7.84 12.44 2.15
N ARG A 319 -7.80 11.16 1.74
CA ARG A 319 -7.28 10.08 2.59
C ARG A 319 -5.75 10.11 2.72
N VAL A 320 -5.27 9.99 3.94
CA VAL A 320 -3.86 9.79 4.29
C VAL A 320 -3.56 8.30 4.42
N HIS A 321 -2.42 7.87 3.90
CA HIS A 321 -1.97 6.48 3.98
C HIS A 321 -0.43 6.44 4.01
N ALA A 322 0.16 5.54 4.80
CA ALA A 322 1.61 5.30 4.75
C ALA A 322 1.97 4.26 3.69
N TRP A 323 3.01 4.52 2.90
CA TRP A 323 3.42 3.65 1.81
C TRP A 323 4.63 2.79 2.19
N VAL A 324 4.37 1.48 2.40
CA VAL A 324 5.08 0.36 1.77
C VAL A 324 4.09 -0.82 1.63
N LEU A 325 2.97 -0.62 0.93
CA LEU A 325 1.80 -1.53 0.81
C LEU A 325 1.88 -2.94 1.45
N PRO A 326 1.75 -3.03 2.79
CA PRO A 326 1.64 -4.30 3.48
C PRO A 326 0.17 -4.68 3.65
N SER A 327 -0.80 -3.78 3.44
CA SER A 327 -2.24 -4.06 3.62
C SER A 327 -2.75 -5.09 2.61
N THR A 328 -2.21 -5.08 1.38
CA THR A 328 -2.57 -6.04 0.32
C THR A 328 -1.43 -6.97 -0.08
N GLY A 329 -0.20 -6.68 0.35
CA GLY A 329 1.01 -7.39 -0.08
C GLY A 329 1.33 -7.22 -1.58
N ARG A 330 0.71 -6.24 -2.26
CA ARG A 330 0.91 -5.98 -3.69
C ARG A 330 1.86 -4.82 -3.92
N LYS A 331 2.79 -5.01 -4.84
CA LYS A 331 3.69 -3.97 -5.34
C LYS A 331 3.07 -3.26 -6.54
N TYR A 332 3.12 -1.93 -6.54
CA TYR A 332 2.76 -1.11 -7.69
C TYR A 332 3.99 -0.29 -8.12
N PRO A 333 4.30 -0.22 -9.43
CA PRO A 333 5.14 0.85 -9.93
C PRO A 333 4.53 2.20 -9.53
N VAL A 334 5.36 3.19 -9.18
CA VAL A 334 4.91 4.52 -8.75
C VAL A 334 3.87 5.11 -9.71
N ARG A 335 4.15 5.05 -11.03
CA ARG A 335 3.27 5.59 -12.08
C ARG A 335 1.94 4.87 -12.24
N ALA A 336 1.83 3.64 -11.73
CA ALA A 336 0.61 2.83 -11.74
C ALA A 336 0.04 2.66 -10.34
N SER A 337 0.50 3.46 -9.37
CA SER A 337 0.02 3.42 -8.01
C SER A 337 -1.34 4.13 -7.90
N PRO A 338 -2.25 3.65 -7.03
CA PRO A 338 -3.55 4.28 -6.82
C PRO A 338 -3.47 5.55 -5.96
N TYR A 339 -2.27 6.04 -5.65
CA TYR A 339 -2.05 7.19 -4.77
C TYR A 339 -1.87 8.46 -5.59
N LEU A 340 -2.31 9.57 -5.02
CA LEU A 340 -2.29 10.87 -5.68
C LEU A 340 -0.96 11.60 -5.47
N ARG A 341 -0.43 11.59 -4.25
CA ARG A 341 0.79 12.33 -3.90
C ARG A 341 1.58 11.65 -2.80
N ILE A 342 2.89 11.93 -2.77
CA ILE A 342 3.78 11.60 -1.64
C ILE A 342 4.14 12.88 -0.91
N GLU A 343 3.85 12.94 0.38
CA GLU A 343 4.18 14.11 1.23
C GLU A 343 5.59 14.02 1.81
N ALA A 344 5.97 12.84 2.29
CA ALA A 344 7.26 12.60 2.91
C ALA A 344 7.68 11.14 2.79
N VAL A 345 8.98 10.91 2.90
CA VAL A 345 9.61 9.58 2.93
C VAL A 345 10.56 9.55 4.12
N TRP A 346 10.62 8.45 4.87
CA TRP A 346 11.60 8.31 5.95
C TRP A 346 12.14 6.90 6.06
N ASN A 347 13.37 6.82 6.56
CA ASN A 347 14.01 5.56 6.91
C ASN A 347 14.75 5.70 8.25
N HIS A 348 15.55 4.70 8.61
CA HIS A 348 16.35 4.71 9.85
C HIS A 348 17.51 5.72 9.87
N GLN A 349 17.75 6.46 8.78
CA GLN A 349 18.85 7.41 8.62
C GLN A 349 18.34 8.85 8.51
N ASN A 350 17.21 9.07 7.84
CA ASN A 350 16.70 10.42 7.59
C ASN A 350 15.20 10.47 7.33
N TYR A 351 14.69 11.69 7.33
CA TYR A 351 13.35 12.07 6.92
C TYR A 351 13.46 13.08 5.79
N TRP A 352 12.78 12.81 4.67
CA TRP A 352 12.72 13.67 3.50
C TRP A 352 11.30 14.20 3.31
N VAL A 353 11.18 15.51 3.24
CA VAL A 353 9.96 16.25 2.94
C VAL A 353 9.92 16.51 1.42
N ASN A 354 8.79 16.20 0.78
CA ASN A 354 8.61 16.56 -0.63
C ASN A 354 8.32 18.07 -0.74
N MET A 355 9.09 18.78 -1.56
CA MET A 355 8.98 20.23 -1.80
C MET A 355 8.34 20.57 -3.14
N GLN A 356 7.99 19.57 -3.95
CA GLN A 356 7.42 19.78 -5.27
C GLN A 356 6.01 20.40 -5.19
N PRO A 357 5.67 21.36 -6.06
CA PRO A 357 4.47 22.17 -5.94
C PRO A 357 3.19 21.33 -6.00
N THR A 358 2.27 21.62 -5.08
CA THR A 358 1.04 20.83 -4.86
C THR A 358 -0.13 21.24 -5.77
N CYS A 359 -0.04 22.40 -6.44
CA CYS A 359 -1.09 22.97 -7.29
C CYS A 359 -0.54 23.48 -8.62
N SER A 360 -1.00 22.92 -9.75
CA SER A 360 -0.95 23.64 -11.02
C SER A 360 -2.02 24.73 -11.00
N SER A 361 -1.62 25.94 -10.58
CA SER A 361 -2.38 27.18 -10.77
C SER A 361 -2.42 27.58 -12.25
N SER A 362 -2.94 26.71 -13.11
CA SER A 362 -3.38 27.08 -14.45
C SER A 362 -4.90 26.93 -14.51
N LEU A 363 -5.60 27.93 -13.97
CA LEU A 363 -7.00 28.18 -14.30
C LEU A 363 -7.10 28.53 -15.78
N SER A 364 -7.30 27.53 -16.63
CA SER A 364 -7.96 27.74 -17.93
C SER A 364 -9.46 27.71 -17.67
N SER A 365 -10.08 28.89 -17.72
CA SER A 365 -11.48 29.17 -17.42
C SER A 365 -12.48 28.61 -18.44
N SER A 366 -12.41 27.31 -18.81
CA SER A 366 -13.35 26.76 -19.79
C SER A 366 -13.60 25.25 -19.77
N SER A 367 -13.37 24.54 -18.67
CA SER A 367 -13.77 23.12 -18.58
C SER A 367 -14.43 22.79 -17.24
N THR A 368 -15.68 22.33 -17.31
CA THR A 368 -16.50 21.85 -16.18
C THR A 368 -16.04 20.48 -15.63
N LYS A 369 -14.73 20.21 -15.65
CA LYS A 369 -14.11 19.06 -15.00
C LYS A 369 -13.04 19.59 -14.05
N PRO A 370 -13.00 19.17 -12.77
CA PRO A 370 -11.93 19.55 -11.87
C PRO A 370 -10.59 19.14 -12.50
N ALA A 371 -9.62 20.06 -12.49
CA ALA A 371 -8.27 19.81 -12.99
C ALA A 371 -7.73 18.56 -12.30
N ALA A 372 -7.19 17.61 -13.08
CA ALA A 372 -6.58 16.41 -12.55
C ALA A 372 -5.48 16.83 -11.56
N ALA A 373 -5.66 16.53 -10.27
CA ALA A 373 -4.62 16.69 -9.28
C ALA A 373 -3.37 15.95 -9.77
N ALA A 374 -2.19 16.56 -9.66
CA ALA A 374 -0.92 15.93 -10.00
C ALA A 374 -0.88 14.54 -9.38
N SER A 375 -0.67 13.52 -10.21
CA SER A 375 -0.61 12.13 -9.78
C SER A 375 0.81 11.82 -9.29
N CYS A 376 1.00 10.79 -8.46
CA CYS A 376 2.32 10.26 -8.10
C CYS A 376 3.22 9.94 -9.32
N SER A 377 2.63 9.89 -10.53
CA SER A 377 3.39 9.77 -11.78
C SER A 377 4.25 10.98 -12.13
N ASP A 378 3.92 12.17 -11.61
CA ASP A 378 4.61 13.43 -11.89
C ASP A 378 5.68 13.77 -10.84
N THR A 379 5.71 13.07 -9.70
CA THR A 379 6.72 13.31 -8.65
C THR A 379 8.09 12.76 -9.07
N LEU A 380 9.12 13.61 -8.98
CA LEU A 380 10.51 13.23 -9.20
C LEU A 380 11.07 12.52 -7.96
N PHE A 381 11.66 11.33 -8.13
CA PHE A 381 12.20 10.48 -7.06
C PHE A 381 13.73 10.54 -6.95
N ASP A 382 14.28 11.73 -7.04
CA ASP A 382 15.70 11.95 -6.72
C ASP A 382 15.82 12.62 -5.35
N LEU A 383 16.01 11.80 -4.32
CA LEU A 383 16.13 12.27 -2.92
C LEU A 383 17.37 13.12 -2.68
N ASN A 384 18.32 13.17 -3.62
CA ASN A 384 19.51 14.01 -3.55
C ASN A 384 19.29 15.39 -4.20
N HIS A 385 18.15 15.60 -4.85
CA HIS A 385 17.82 16.88 -5.48
C HIS A 385 17.19 17.84 -4.46
N ALA A 386 18.01 18.73 -3.91
CA ALA A 386 17.66 19.60 -2.78
C ALA A 386 16.49 20.58 -3.02
N THR A 387 16.08 20.82 -4.28
CA THR A 387 14.89 21.63 -4.59
C THR A 387 13.59 20.84 -4.54
N ASP A 388 13.68 19.51 -4.69
CA ASP A 388 12.52 18.63 -4.82
C ASP A 388 12.27 17.89 -3.50
N TRP A 389 13.34 17.62 -2.75
CA TRP A 389 13.32 16.95 -1.46
C TRP A 389 14.21 17.69 -0.46
N GLU A 390 13.62 18.08 0.66
CA GLU A 390 14.35 18.66 1.79
C GLU A 390 14.55 17.58 2.86
N PHE A 391 15.76 17.42 3.35
CA PHE A 391 16.08 16.46 4.40
C PHE A 391 16.16 17.13 5.77
N VAL A 392 15.78 16.39 6.82
CA VAL A 392 15.86 16.89 8.19
C VAL A 392 17.29 16.81 8.74
N PHE A 393 18.05 15.76 8.41
CA PHE A 393 19.44 15.59 8.86
C PHE A 393 20.44 15.61 7.69
N LEU A 394 21.59 16.26 7.86
CA LEU A 394 22.67 16.23 6.88
C LEU A 394 23.21 14.81 6.72
N SER A 395 23.27 14.31 5.47
CA SER A 395 23.80 12.98 5.19
C SER A 395 25.34 12.98 5.28
N SER A 396 25.93 11.83 5.66
CA SER A 396 27.40 11.69 5.66
C SER A 396 28.04 11.81 4.26
N GLN A 397 27.26 11.72 3.17
CA GLN A 397 27.76 11.92 1.80
C GLN A 397 27.91 13.40 1.45
N ASP A 398 27.02 14.25 1.97
CA ASP A 398 27.12 15.71 1.83
C ASP A 398 28.31 16.29 2.62
N ARG A 399 28.78 15.56 3.64
CA ARG A 399 30.02 15.88 4.40
C ARG A 399 31.29 15.85 3.54
N ARG A 400 31.31 15.13 2.41
CA ARG A 400 32.51 15.00 1.54
C ARG A 400 32.46 15.85 0.26
N GLY A 401 31.31 16.43 -0.06
CA GLY A 401 31.10 17.21 -1.30
C GLY A 401 31.29 18.73 -1.15
N GLY A 402 31.43 19.25 0.07
CA GLY A 402 31.49 20.69 0.37
C GLY A 402 32.81 21.40 0.03
N GLY A 403 33.77 20.72 -0.61
CA GLY A 403 34.96 21.36 -1.16
C GLY A 403 34.67 21.94 -2.54
N SER A 404 34.35 23.24 -2.59
CA SER A 404 34.16 24.06 -3.81
C SER A 404 32.73 24.15 -4.37
N SER A 405 31.88 24.93 -3.69
CA SER A 405 31.15 26.04 -4.34
C SER A 405 30.46 26.89 -3.27
N GLY A 406 31.05 28.04 -2.97
CA GLY A 406 30.53 28.97 -1.99
C GLY A 406 29.16 29.52 -2.39
N ARG A 407 28.20 29.41 -1.48
CA ARG A 407 27.06 30.31 -1.32
C ARG A 407 26.35 30.04 0.01
N SER A 408 27.05 30.27 1.12
CA SER A 408 26.40 30.60 2.39
C SER A 408 26.10 32.10 2.39
N SER A 409 24.82 32.46 2.28
CA SER A 409 24.36 33.82 2.59
C SER A 409 24.34 33.97 4.11
N GLY A 410 25.51 34.26 4.70
CA GLY A 410 25.61 34.72 6.08
C GLY A 410 25.37 36.23 6.14
N LEU A 411 24.17 36.63 6.56
CA LEU A 411 23.90 37.98 7.05
C LEU A 411 24.09 37.98 8.57
N HIS A 412 25.31 38.29 9.03
CA HIS A 412 25.49 38.89 10.35
C HIS A 412 26.47 40.05 10.23
N GLY A 413 26.00 41.22 10.68
CA GLY A 413 26.70 42.47 10.63
C GLY A 413 27.71 42.62 11.76
N ASP A 414 28.80 43.29 11.38
CA ASP A 414 29.55 44.33 12.07
C ASP A 414 30.14 44.06 13.47
N GLY A 415 31.45 44.30 13.56
CA GLY A 415 32.26 44.12 14.76
C GLY A 415 33.74 44.41 14.54
N GLY A 416 34.08 45.65 14.20
CA GLY A 416 35.25 46.41 14.67
C GLY A 416 36.65 45.76 14.68
N GLU A 417 37.51 46.30 13.82
CA GLU A 417 38.97 46.09 13.77
C GLU A 417 39.70 46.39 15.10
N SER A 418 40.80 45.66 15.35
CA SER A 418 42.07 46.22 15.84
C SER A 418 43.23 45.23 15.65
N LYS A 419 44.23 45.64 14.86
CA LYS A 419 45.57 45.05 14.75
C LYS A 419 46.45 45.63 15.87
N HIS A 420 47.38 44.85 16.45
CA HIS A 420 48.84 45.03 16.28
C HIS A 420 49.67 44.01 17.09
N ASN A 421 50.92 43.85 16.66
CA ASN A 421 51.95 42.86 17.01
C ASN A 421 52.67 43.15 18.35
N ASP A 422 53.46 42.17 18.82
CA ASP A 422 54.88 42.25 19.26
C ASP A 422 55.21 40.95 20.04
N ASP A 423 56.01 40.00 19.52
CA ASP A 423 57.49 39.86 19.53
C ASP A 423 58.11 39.23 20.82
N LEU A 424 59.18 38.43 20.59
CA LEU A 424 60.22 37.85 21.51
C LEU A 424 59.97 36.45 22.11
N ASP A 425 60.94 35.56 22.36
CA ASP A 425 62.31 35.22 21.90
C ASP A 425 62.72 33.93 22.65
N GLY A 426 63.49 33.04 22.01
CA GLY A 426 64.56 32.26 22.67
C GLY A 426 64.28 30.87 23.29
N GLY A 427 64.81 29.81 22.66
CA GLY A 427 65.64 28.81 23.38
C GLY A 427 65.28 27.31 23.32
N ARG A 428 65.96 26.58 22.41
CA ARG A 428 66.52 25.18 22.42
C ARG A 428 66.31 24.32 23.70
N ALA A 429 66.13 23.00 23.73
CA ALA A 429 66.42 21.88 22.81
C ALA A 429 65.63 20.60 23.20
N ASP A 430 65.39 19.74 22.20
CA ASP A 430 65.37 18.26 22.17
C ASP A 430 64.51 17.45 23.16
N ASN A 431 63.44 16.81 22.66
CA ASN A 431 63.46 15.37 22.28
C ASN A 431 62.08 14.82 21.88
N ASN A 432 61.96 14.46 20.59
CA ASN A 432 61.32 13.27 20.03
C ASN A 432 59.96 12.76 20.57
N SER A 433 58.89 13.05 19.82
CA SER A 433 58.00 12.00 19.28
C SER A 433 57.08 12.59 18.20
N HIS A 434 57.13 12.03 16.99
CA HIS A 434 56.17 12.31 15.92
C HIS A 434 54.73 12.17 16.43
N HIS A 435 54.02 13.30 16.47
CA HIS A 435 52.57 13.37 16.55
C HIS A 435 52.18 14.37 15.45
N ASP A 436 52.03 13.87 14.23
CA ASP A 436 51.41 14.66 13.16
C ASP A 436 49.96 14.88 13.59
N GLY A 437 49.63 16.15 13.83
CA GLY A 437 48.32 16.60 14.23
C GLY A 437 47.31 16.42 13.11
N ASP A 438 46.32 15.57 13.36
CA ASP A 438 44.97 15.75 12.81
C ASP A 438 44.30 16.88 13.62
N ASP A 439 44.67 18.13 13.33
CA ASP A 439 43.97 19.33 13.82
C ASP A 439 42.83 19.75 12.86
N ASP A 440 42.15 18.78 12.24
CA ASP A 440 40.95 18.98 11.41
C ASP A 440 39.67 18.37 12.04
N ALA A 441 39.70 18.01 13.33
CA ALA A 441 38.56 17.38 14.01
C ALA A 441 37.67 18.35 14.82
N ALA A 442 37.92 19.66 14.78
CA ALA A 442 37.17 20.62 15.62
C ALA A 442 35.91 21.21 14.97
N ASP A 443 35.73 21.07 13.64
CA ASP A 443 34.56 21.60 12.93
C ASP A 443 33.46 20.54 12.66
N ASP A 444 33.70 19.26 12.99
CA ASP A 444 32.73 18.16 12.77
C ASP A 444 31.82 17.90 13.99
N ASP A 445 32.06 18.59 15.13
CA ASP A 445 31.33 18.42 16.40
C ASP A 445 29.97 19.14 16.45
N ASN A 446 29.67 20.01 15.48
CA ASN A 446 28.41 20.77 15.43
C ASN A 446 27.29 20.10 14.62
N VAL A 447 27.52 18.88 14.10
CA VAL A 447 26.50 18.14 13.34
C VAL A 447 25.78 17.15 14.26
N LEU A 448 24.50 17.41 14.54
CA LEU A 448 23.66 16.55 15.37
C LEU A 448 23.41 15.19 14.68
N ASP A 449 24.06 14.13 15.16
CA ASP A 449 23.82 12.76 14.69
C ASP A 449 22.47 12.21 15.18
N LEU A 450 21.81 11.41 14.32
CA LEU A 450 20.54 10.76 14.64
C LEU A 450 20.70 9.79 15.84
N PRO A 451 19.84 9.87 16.88
CA PRO A 451 19.88 8.95 18.01
C PRO A 451 19.67 7.50 17.58
N PRO A 452 20.26 6.52 18.29
CA PRO A 452 20.01 5.11 18.03
C PRO A 452 18.53 4.77 18.25
N SER A 453 18.00 3.82 17.47
CA SER A 453 16.61 3.37 17.63
C SER A 453 16.31 2.91 19.06
N TRP A 454 15.21 3.42 19.63
CA TRP A 454 14.73 3.07 20.97
C TRP A 454 14.08 1.68 21.04
N VAL A 455 13.73 1.10 19.90
CA VAL A 455 13.07 -0.21 19.76
C VAL A 455 14.07 -1.36 19.83
N ALA A 456 13.67 -2.52 20.38
CA ALA A 456 14.43 -3.77 20.33
C ALA A 456 14.51 -4.38 18.90
N LYS A 457 15.45 -5.30 18.63
CA LYS A 457 15.48 -6.02 17.34
C LYS A 457 14.22 -6.86 17.17
N LEU A 458 13.64 -6.82 15.96
CA LEU A 458 12.42 -7.56 15.65
C LEU A 458 12.65 -9.07 15.73
N HIS A 459 11.78 -9.79 16.44
CA HIS A 459 11.83 -11.24 16.54
C HIS A 459 10.53 -11.87 16.05
N VAL A 460 10.63 -12.78 15.07
CA VAL A 460 9.50 -13.53 14.51
C VAL A 460 9.73 -15.02 14.79
N ASP A 461 8.88 -15.62 15.61
CA ASP A 461 8.97 -17.04 15.92
C ASP A 461 8.65 -17.92 14.70
N ARG A 462 9.27 -19.10 14.62
CA ARG A 462 9.06 -20.04 13.51
C ARG A 462 7.62 -20.55 13.42
N LYS A 463 6.89 -20.63 14.55
CA LYS A 463 5.46 -20.97 14.55
C LYS A 463 4.63 -19.85 13.94
N ALA A 464 4.96 -18.58 14.22
CA ALA A 464 4.31 -17.42 13.60
C ALA A 464 4.58 -17.38 12.08
N TYR A 465 5.83 -17.62 11.67
CA TYR A 465 6.21 -17.73 10.26
C TYR A 465 5.40 -18.81 9.51
N LYS A 466 5.25 -20.01 10.11
CA LYS A 466 4.48 -21.12 9.51
C LYS A 466 2.98 -20.86 9.45
N ARG A 467 2.41 -20.14 10.43
CA ARG A 467 0.97 -19.83 10.44
C ARG A 467 0.57 -18.93 9.27
N ARG A 468 1.46 -18.03 8.84
CA ARG A 468 1.29 -16.99 7.78
C ARG A 468 0.13 -16.00 7.98
N PHE A 469 -0.96 -16.40 8.64
CA PHE A 469 -2.17 -15.60 8.84
C PHE A 469 -2.53 -15.47 10.33
N VAL A 470 -3.08 -14.32 10.72
CA VAL A 470 -3.58 -14.03 12.08
C VAL A 470 -4.62 -15.07 12.52
N THR A 471 -5.64 -15.32 11.69
CA THR A 471 -6.77 -16.19 12.01
C THR A 471 -6.48 -17.64 11.63
N ALA A 472 -5.96 -18.46 12.55
CA ALA A 472 -5.86 -19.93 12.43
C ALA A 472 -5.38 -20.48 11.06
N GLY A 473 -4.47 -19.76 10.38
CA GLY A 473 -3.93 -20.16 9.08
C GLY A 473 -4.87 -19.97 7.89
N GLN A 474 -5.84 -19.06 7.97
CA GLN A 474 -6.63 -18.59 6.84
C GLN A 474 -6.90 -17.08 6.93
N ARG A 475 -7.12 -16.43 5.79
CA ARG A 475 -7.50 -15.01 5.69
C ARG A 475 -8.64 -14.86 4.68
N THR A 476 -9.65 -14.08 5.02
CA THR A 476 -10.73 -13.73 4.08
C THR A 476 -10.74 -12.22 3.87
N THR A 477 -10.59 -11.79 2.63
CA THR A 477 -10.65 -10.38 2.24
C THR A 477 -11.85 -10.15 1.33
N LEU A 478 -12.64 -9.15 1.69
CA LEU A 478 -13.83 -8.77 0.96
C LEU A 478 -13.55 -7.51 0.12
N PHE A 479 -13.82 -7.61 -1.17
CA PHE A 479 -13.74 -6.52 -2.15
C PHE A 479 -15.15 -6.19 -2.66
N ARG A 480 -15.29 -5.04 -3.33
CA ARG A 480 -16.59 -4.53 -3.83
C ARG A 480 -17.44 -5.60 -4.52
N LYS A 481 -16.86 -6.38 -5.46
CA LYS A 481 -17.55 -7.50 -6.14
C LYS A 481 -16.81 -8.84 -6.06
N ALA A 482 -15.92 -9.01 -5.08
CA ALA A 482 -15.16 -10.25 -4.94
C ALA A 482 -14.92 -10.63 -3.47
N LYS A 483 -14.80 -11.92 -3.20
CA LYS A 483 -14.35 -12.49 -1.94
C LYS A 483 -13.11 -13.33 -2.21
N VAL A 484 -12.03 -13.03 -1.52
CA VAL A 484 -10.76 -13.77 -1.61
C VAL A 484 -10.54 -14.48 -0.28
N GLU A 485 -10.34 -15.80 -0.34
CA GLU A 485 -10.02 -16.65 0.81
C GLU A 485 -8.64 -17.27 0.57
N GLU A 486 -7.69 -16.96 1.43
CA GLU A 486 -6.33 -17.50 1.40
C GLU A 486 -6.14 -18.46 2.56
N PHE A 487 -5.44 -19.56 2.29
CA PHE A 487 -5.18 -20.61 3.28
C PHE A 487 -3.68 -20.86 3.35
N ALA A 488 -3.15 -21.03 4.56
CA ALA A 488 -1.77 -21.42 4.77
C ALA A 488 -1.51 -22.79 4.13
N GLU A 489 -0.31 -22.97 3.58
CA GLU A 489 0.05 -24.21 2.89
C GLU A 489 -0.07 -25.41 3.84
N ASN A 490 -0.74 -26.46 3.37
CA ASN A 490 -1.02 -27.70 4.13
C ASN A 490 -1.95 -27.54 5.35
N ASN A 491 -2.58 -26.38 5.57
CA ASN A 491 -3.59 -26.21 6.62
C ASN A 491 -4.95 -26.79 6.20
N HIS A 492 -5.31 -26.64 4.92
CA HIS A 492 -6.56 -27.18 4.39
C HIS A 492 -6.40 -28.67 4.02
N ALA A 493 -7.29 -29.54 4.53
CA ALA A 493 -7.25 -31.00 4.32
C ALA A 493 -7.21 -31.43 2.83
N GLN A 494 -7.76 -30.61 1.94
CA GLN A 494 -7.80 -30.86 0.50
C GLN A 494 -6.69 -30.14 -0.30
N GLY A 495 -5.73 -29.49 0.37
CA GLY A 495 -4.64 -28.76 -0.28
C GLY A 495 -5.04 -27.43 -0.94
N LEU A 496 -6.20 -26.87 -0.59
CA LEU A 496 -6.65 -25.56 -1.08
C LEU A 496 -5.78 -24.46 -0.46
N VAL A 497 -5.25 -23.55 -1.29
CA VAL A 497 -4.43 -22.42 -0.84
C VAL A 497 -5.04 -21.06 -1.15
N LEU A 498 -5.91 -20.97 -2.16
CA LEU A 498 -6.56 -19.74 -2.56
C LEU A 498 -7.93 -20.06 -3.16
N ARG A 499 -8.96 -19.34 -2.75
CA ARG A 499 -10.28 -19.31 -3.40
C ARG A 499 -10.68 -17.87 -3.67
N ILE A 500 -10.96 -17.56 -4.94
CA ILE A 500 -11.49 -16.26 -5.36
C ILE A 500 -12.91 -16.49 -5.84
N THR A 501 -13.89 -15.86 -5.20
CA THR A 501 -15.28 -15.83 -5.62
C THR A 501 -15.63 -14.45 -6.14
N GLN A 502 -15.95 -14.35 -7.42
CA GLN A 502 -16.41 -13.11 -8.04
C GLN A 502 -17.94 -13.11 -8.07
N PHE A 503 -18.53 -11.96 -7.79
CA PHE A 503 -19.97 -11.76 -7.73
C PHE A 503 -20.43 -10.78 -8.80
N ARG A 504 -21.67 -10.96 -9.24
CA ARG A 504 -22.31 -10.08 -10.21
C ARG A 504 -22.57 -8.68 -9.65
N ASN A 505 -22.94 -8.63 -8.37
CA ASN A 505 -23.42 -7.44 -7.67
C ASN A 505 -22.58 -7.12 -6.42
N VAL A 506 -22.64 -5.86 -5.96
CA VAL A 506 -21.93 -5.37 -4.75
C VAL A 506 -22.43 -6.04 -3.46
N ALA A 507 -23.70 -6.46 -3.43
CA ALA A 507 -24.25 -7.23 -2.32
C ALA A 507 -23.64 -8.64 -2.18
N ARG A 508 -22.83 -9.09 -3.15
CA ARG A 508 -22.12 -10.39 -3.14
C ARG A 508 -23.06 -11.58 -2.93
N THR A 509 -24.22 -11.55 -3.59
CA THR A 509 -25.24 -12.62 -3.47
C THR A 509 -25.22 -13.61 -4.63
N LEU A 510 -24.74 -13.20 -5.81
CA LEU A 510 -24.76 -14.01 -7.03
C LEU A 510 -23.33 -14.31 -7.53
N PRO A 511 -22.75 -15.49 -7.23
CA PRO A 511 -21.40 -15.83 -7.66
C PRO A 511 -21.35 -16.17 -9.16
N VAL A 512 -20.55 -15.43 -9.92
CA VAL A 512 -20.35 -15.60 -11.36
C VAL A 512 -19.22 -16.59 -11.65
N GLN A 513 -18.11 -16.45 -10.93
CA GLN A 513 -16.93 -17.29 -11.10
C GLN A 513 -16.32 -17.63 -9.73
N VAL A 514 -15.95 -18.89 -9.53
CA VAL A 514 -15.21 -19.36 -8.36
C VAL A 514 -13.93 -20.02 -8.82
N ARG A 515 -12.78 -19.43 -8.49
CA ARG A 515 -11.45 -19.93 -8.82
C ARG A 515 -10.79 -20.50 -7.57
N GLU A 516 -10.46 -21.79 -7.59
CA GLU A 516 -9.82 -22.51 -6.49
C GLU A 516 -8.42 -22.96 -6.93
N VAL A 517 -7.39 -22.55 -6.21
CA VAL A 517 -6.00 -22.96 -6.44
C VAL A 517 -5.58 -23.94 -5.35
N PHE A 518 -4.99 -25.04 -5.78
CA PHE A 518 -4.55 -26.13 -4.91
C PHE A 518 -3.04 -26.34 -5.02
N LYS A 519 -2.41 -26.76 -3.92
CA LYS A 519 -1.03 -27.23 -3.87
C LYS A 519 -0.95 -28.60 -3.22
N ASN A 520 0.09 -29.35 -3.56
CA ASN A 520 0.46 -30.62 -2.91
C ASN A 520 -0.62 -31.73 -2.95
N ARG A 521 -1.54 -31.69 -3.92
CA ARG A 521 -2.54 -32.75 -4.06
C ARG A 521 -1.97 -33.99 -4.75
N LYS A 522 -2.38 -35.18 -4.28
CA LYS A 522 -2.00 -36.48 -4.85
C LYS A 522 -2.45 -36.64 -6.31
N ASP A 523 -3.63 -36.13 -6.65
CA ASP A 523 -4.23 -36.17 -7.98
C ASP A 523 -3.67 -35.12 -8.95
N LYS A 524 -2.69 -34.30 -8.50
CA LYS A 524 -2.08 -33.21 -9.26
C LYS A 524 -3.05 -32.08 -9.68
N LEU A 525 -4.26 -32.03 -9.14
CA LEU A 525 -5.17 -30.90 -9.38
C LEU A 525 -4.53 -29.63 -8.79
N HIS A 526 -4.35 -28.59 -9.60
CA HIS A 526 -3.77 -27.32 -9.14
C HIS A 526 -4.71 -26.13 -9.32
N LEU A 527 -5.68 -26.22 -10.24
CA LEU A 527 -6.65 -25.16 -10.48
C LEU A 527 -8.02 -25.77 -10.79
N ARG A 528 -9.05 -25.23 -10.16
CA ARG A 528 -10.45 -25.47 -10.52
C ARG A 528 -11.16 -24.13 -10.71
N VAL A 529 -11.87 -23.96 -11.81
CA VAL A 529 -12.70 -22.77 -12.10
C VAL A 529 -14.14 -23.22 -12.23
N ARG A 530 -15.06 -22.66 -11.45
CA ARG A 530 -16.51 -22.93 -11.54
C ARG A 530 -17.22 -21.69 -12.02
N TYR A 531 -18.23 -21.86 -12.86
CA TYR A 531 -19.13 -20.84 -13.35
C TYR A 531 -20.54 -21.23 -12.91
N PRO A 532 -20.96 -20.87 -11.66
CA PRO A 532 -22.21 -21.35 -11.09
C PRO A 532 -23.44 -21.02 -11.93
N LEU A 533 -23.48 -19.83 -12.55
CA LEU A 533 -24.59 -19.39 -13.39
C LEU A 533 -24.71 -20.17 -14.71
N GLU A 534 -23.58 -20.64 -15.25
CA GLU A 534 -23.54 -21.45 -16.48
C GLU A 534 -23.65 -22.97 -16.19
N GLY A 535 -23.54 -23.37 -14.92
CA GLY A 535 -23.42 -24.77 -14.52
C GLY A 535 -22.18 -25.45 -15.11
N LYS A 536 -21.11 -24.70 -15.33
CA LYS A 536 -19.86 -25.17 -15.95
C LYS A 536 -18.76 -25.21 -14.91
N PHE A 537 -17.87 -26.19 -14.97
CA PHE A 537 -16.59 -26.11 -14.27
C PHE A 537 -15.43 -26.67 -15.10
N GLU A 538 -14.23 -26.20 -14.78
CA GLU A 538 -12.96 -26.52 -15.42
C GLU A 538 -11.99 -26.96 -14.32
N GLU A 539 -11.24 -28.02 -14.58
CA GLU A 539 -10.18 -28.55 -13.73
C GLU A 539 -8.90 -28.66 -14.53
N HIS A 540 -7.79 -28.20 -13.95
CA HIS A 540 -6.47 -28.25 -14.56
C HIS A 540 -5.51 -28.98 -13.62
N PHE A 541 -4.76 -29.92 -14.20
CA PHE A 541 -3.85 -30.80 -13.50
C PHE A 541 -2.41 -30.49 -13.90
N LEU A 542 -1.47 -30.69 -12.98
CA LEU A 542 -0.05 -30.60 -13.30
C LEU A 542 0.39 -31.81 -14.15
N PRO A 543 1.42 -31.66 -15.00
CA PRO A 543 1.99 -32.76 -15.76
C PRO A 543 2.40 -33.97 -14.88
N GLY A 544 2.37 -35.16 -15.47
CA GLY A 544 2.76 -36.40 -14.78
C GLY A 544 1.67 -37.04 -13.92
N ARG A 545 0.39 -36.73 -14.15
CA ARG A 545 -0.74 -37.43 -13.52
C ARG A 545 -0.86 -38.85 -14.06
N VAL A 546 -0.50 -39.85 -13.26
CA VAL A 546 -0.69 -41.28 -13.57
C VAL A 546 -2.06 -41.72 -13.00
N PRO A 547 -2.90 -42.50 -13.71
CA PRO A 547 -2.62 -43.25 -14.93
C PRO A 547 -3.00 -42.59 -16.27
N GLU A 548 -3.80 -41.51 -16.27
CA GLU A 548 -4.45 -41.02 -17.50
C GLU A 548 -3.75 -39.86 -18.20
N ALA A 549 -2.73 -39.24 -17.60
CA ALA A 549 -2.09 -38.01 -18.08
C ALA A 549 -3.08 -36.88 -18.44
N LEU A 550 -4.22 -36.85 -17.74
CA LEU A 550 -5.26 -35.83 -17.88
C LEU A 550 -4.67 -34.46 -17.51
N ALA A 551 -4.68 -33.53 -18.46
CA ALA A 551 -4.19 -32.17 -18.30
C ALA A 551 -5.33 -31.22 -17.93
N THR A 552 -6.47 -31.31 -18.64
CA THR A 552 -7.66 -30.48 -18.35
C THR A 552 -8.95 -31.28 -18.46
N ARG A 553 -9.94 -30.92 -17.65
CA ARG A 553 -11.31 -31.44 -17.72
C ARG A 553 -12.29 -30.28 -17.61
N THR A 554 -13.20 -30.17 -18.57
CA THR A 554 -14.31 -29.20 -18.56
C THR A 554 -15.62 -29.97 -18.55
N GLU A 555 -16.54 -29.60 -17.68
CA GLU A 555 -17.85 -30.23 -17.57
C GLU A 555 -18.95 -29.17 -17.55
N TRP A 556 -20.01 -29.40 -18.32
CA TRP A 556 -21.22 -28.60 -18.37
C TRP A 556 -22.37 -29.42 -17.79
N LYS A 557 -23.18 -28.84 -16.90
CA LYS A 557 -24.25 -29.57 -16.18
C LYS A 557 -25.68 -29.14 -16.51
N VAL A 558 -25.89 -27.99 -17.16
CA VAL A 558 -27.23 -27.40 -17.31
C VAL A 558 -27.75 -27.51 -18.74
N ILE A 559 -27.26 -26.69 -19.68
CA ILE A 559 -27.92 -26.52 -20.99
C ILE A 559 -27.55 -27.66 -21.97
N HIS A 560 -26.35 -28.23 -21.84
CA HIS A 560 -25.90 -29.39 -22.63
C HIS A 560 -24.91 -30.18 -21.79
N LYS A 561 -25.34 -31.31 -21.19
CA LYS A 561 -24.45 -32.10 -20.36
C LYS A 561 -23.33 -32.68 -21.20
N ARG A 562 -22.12 -32.21 -20.96
CA ARG A 562 -20.96 -32.59 -21.73
C ARG A 562 -19.75 -32.62 -20.81
N THR A 563 -18.86 -33.56 -21.04
CA THR A 563 -17.53 -33.59 -20.43
C THR A 563 -16.50 -33.55 -21.56
N VAL A 564 -15.52 -32.66 -21.48
CA VAL A 564 -14.39 -32.57 -22.39
C VAL A 564 -13.12 -32.69 -21.58
N GLU A 565 -12.27 -33.63 -21.96
CA GLU A 565 -11.01 -33.93 -21.32
C GLU A 565 -9.89 -33.77 -22.34
N SER A 566 -8.78 -33.18 -21.91
CA SER A 566 -7.55 -33.05 -22.69
C SER A 566 -6.46 -33.80 -21.96
N PHE A 567 -5.63 -34.52 -22.72
CA PHE A 567 -4.53 -35.31 -22.20
C PHE A 567 -3.21 -34.85 -22.82
N GLU A 568 -2.12 -35.01 -22.09
CA GLU A 568 -0.79 -34.64 -22.56
C GLU A 568 0.20 -35.78 -22.29
N GLY A 569 0.93 -36.22 -23.31
CA GLY A 569 2.01 -37.20 -23.15
C GLY A 569 1.56 -38.64 -22.87
N ARG A 570 0.40 -39.06 -23.40
CA ARG A 570 -0.02 -40.47 -23.36
C ARG A 570 0.67 -41.30 -24.43
N ASP A 571 1.00 -42.55 -24.09
CA ASP A 571 1.63 -43.51 -25.01
C ASP A 571 0.73 -43.94 -26.19
N ASP A 572 -0.58 -43.85 -26.01
CA ASP A 572 -1.59 -44.15 -27.03
C ASP A 572 -1.95 -42.94 -27.92
N PHE A 573 -1.24 -41.81 -27.75
CA PHE A 573 -1.44 -40.56 -28.49
C PHE A 573 -2.85 -39.94 -28.35
N LEU A 574 -3.66 -40.40 -27.38
CA LEU A 574 -4.95 -39.77 -27.10
C LEU A 574 -4.71 -38.36 -26.55
N VAL A 575 -5.23 -37.34 -27.23
CA VAL A 575 -5.07 -35.93 -26.83
C VAL A 575 -6.35 -35.32 -26.29
N GLY A 576 -7.50 -35.88 -26.64
CA GLY A 576 -8.76 -35.38 -26.09
C GLY A 576 -9.92 -36.34 -26.22
N ARG A 577 -10.84 -36.27 -25.25
CA ARG A 577 -12.07 -37.05 -25.18
C ARG A 577 -13.23 -36.11 -24.88
N SER A 578 -14.31 -36.22 -25.64
CA SER A 578 -15.54 -35.46 -25.39
C SER A 578 -16.72 -36.41 -25.30
N VAL A 579 -17.49 -36.32 -24.22
CA VAL A 579 -18.65 -37.17 -23.93
C VAL A 579 -19.88 -36.28 -23.80
N ALA A 580 -20.91 -36.51 -24.61
CA ALA A 580 -22.22 -35.90 -24.49
C ALA A 580 -23.13 -36.81 -23.67
N LEU A 581 -23.83 -36.22 -22.70
CA LEU A 581 -24.62 -36.91 -21.68
C LEU A 581 -26.06 -36.39 -21.71
N THR A 582 -27.01 -37.21 -21.28
CA THR A 582 -28.41 -36.82 -21.04
C THR A 582 -28.92 -37.45 -19.74
N GLU A 583 -29.91 -36.82 -19.11
CA GLU A 583 -30.69 -37.42 -18.02
C GLU A 583 -31.91 -38.20 -18.55
N ASP A 584 -32.36 -37.89 -19.76
CA ASP A 584 -33.55 -38.49 -20.34
C ASP A 584 -33.26 -39.90 -20.84
N LYS A 585 -33.69 -40.89 -20.05
CA LYS A 585 -33.55 -42.32 -20.39
C LYS A 585 -34.24 -42.68 -21.71
N ASP A 586 -35.25 -41.90 -22.11
CA ASP A 586 -36.00 -42.12 -23.34
C ASP A 586 -35.24 -41.58 -24.57
N GLU A 587 -34.43 -40.52 -24.43
CA GLU A 587 -33.52 -40.06 -25.50
C GLU A 587 -32.43 -41.10 -25.81
N ALA A 588 -32.12 -41.96 -24.84
CA ALA A 588 -31.14 -43.03 -24.98
C ALA A 588 -31.69 -44.33 -25.60
N LYS A 589 -33.02 -44.49 -25.74
CA LYS A 589 -33.63 -45.76 -26.16
C LYS A 589 -33.89 -45.83 -27.67
N ALA A 590 -33.01 -46.56 -28.36
CA ALA A 590 -33.38 -47.51 -29.41
C ALA A 590 -32.29 -48.59 -29.57
N GLY A 591 -32.31 -49.63 -28.72
CA GLY A 591 -31.68 -50.93 -29.04
C GLY A 591 -30.21 -51.20 -28.68
N ALA A 592 -29.49 -50.31 -27.98
CA ALA A 592 -28.09 -50.54 -27.60
C ALA A 592 -27.86 -50.40 -26.07
N ALA A 593 -26.88 -51.13 -25.53
CA ALA A 593 -26.48 -51.07 -24.12
C ALA A 593 -26.14 -49.61 -23.72
N SER A 594 -26.97 -49.03 -22.85
CA SER A 594 -26.78 -47.68 -22.34
C SER A 594 -25.62 -47.67 -21.34
N PHE A 595 -24.53 -46.97 -21.66
CA PHE A 595 -23.48 -46.70 -20.68
C PHE A 595 -23.96 -45.63 -19.72
N VAL A 596 -24.17 -46.03 -18.46
CA VAL A 596 -24.64 -45.16 -17.38
C VAL A 596 -23.44 -44.75 -16.53
N LEU A 597 -23.22 -43.44 -16.42
CA LEU A 597 -22.23 -42.89 -15.49
C LEU A 597 -22.93 -42.47 -14.20
N PRO A 598 -22.32 -42.72 -13.02
CA PRO A 598 -22.82 -42.20 -11.76
C PRO A 598 -22.69 -40.67 -11.75
N GLY A 599 -23.79 -39.95 -11.93
CA GLY A 599 -23.82 -38.48 -11.99
C GLY A 599 -23.76 -37.80 -10.62
N GLY A 600 -23.39 -38.53 -9.56
CA GLY A 600 -23.40 -38.02 -8.18
C GLY A 600 -24.78 -37.49 -7.78
N GLY A 601 -24.85 -36.22 -7.36
CA GLY A 601 -26.11 -35.56 -6.98
C GLY A 601 -27.10 -35.28 -8.14
N SER A 602 -26.73 -35.61 -9.38
CA SER A 602 -27.53 -35.39 -10.60
C SER A 602 -28.19 -36.68 -11.13
N GLY A 603 -28.13 -37.79 -10.39
CA GLY A 603 -28.71 -39.07 -10.82
C GLY A 603 -27.86 -39.85 -11.84
N GLU A 604 -28.48 -40.81 -12.52
CA GLU A 604 -27.86 -41.64 -13.57
C GLU A 604 -27.77 -40.86 -14.90
N LEU A 605 -26.57 -40.68 -15.44
CA LEU A 605 -26.35 -39.99 -16.72
C LEU A 605 -26.11 -41.01 -17.83
N VAL A 606 -26.78 -40.87 -18.97
CA VAL A 606 -26.61 -41.75 -20.12
C VAL A 606 -25.72 -41.12 -21.19
N VAL A 607 -24.75 -41.86 -21.70
CA VAL A 607 -23.87 -41.40 -22.78
C VAL A 607 -24.61 -41.44 -24.12
N LEU A 608 -24.74 -40.29 -24.78
CA LEU A 608 -25.30 -40.17 -26.13
C LEU A 608 -24.25 -40.36 -27.21
N LYS A 609 -23.11 -39.70 -27.03
CA LYS A 609 -22.02 -39.65 -28.01
C LYS A 609 -20.69 -39.48 -27.30
N MET A 610 -19.69 -40.24 -27.70
CA MET A 610 -18.31 -40.04 -27.28
C MET A 610 -17.45 -39.78 -28.51
N ALA A 611 -16.52 -38.85 -28.43
CA ALA A 611 -15.51 -38.64 -29.46
C ALA A 611 -14.13 -38.54 -28.84
N GLU A 612 -13.19 -39.27 -29.43
CA GLU A 612 -11.78 -39.31 -29.04
C GLU A 612 -10.94 -38.77 -30.19
N LYS A 613 -9.92 -38.00 -29.85
CA LYS A 613 -8.97 -37.40 -30.81
C LYS A 613 -7.57 -37.84 -30.45
N TYR A 614 -6.79 -38.16 -31.47
CA TYR A 614 -5.43 -38.65 -31.33
C TYR A 614 -4.47 -37.78 -32.15
N ASP A 615 -3.23 -37.68 -31.65
CA ASP A 615 -2.11 -37.12 -32.40
C ASP A 615 -1.51 -38.15 -33.36
N ARG A 616 -0.76 -37.66 -34.35
CA ARG A 616 -0.14 -38.48 -35.38
C ARG A 616 0.89 -39.43 -34.77
N ASN A 617 0.75 -40.71 -35.06
CA ASN A 617 1.76 -41.72 -34.77
C ASN A 617 2.55 -42.06 -36.04
N ASP A 618 3.76 -41.51 -36.15
CA ASP A 618 4.63 -41.70 -37.33
C ASP A 618 5.09 -43.15 -37.54
N ARG A 619 4.86 -44.05 -36.57
CA ARG A 619 5.16 -45.49 -36.70
C ARG A 619 4.11 -46.26 -37.51
N LYS A 620 2.93 -45.67 -37.75
CA LYS A 620 1.84 -46.28 -38.53
C LYS A 620 1.63 -45.52 -39.83
N ASP A 621 1.13 -46.20 -40.86
CA ASP A 621 0.68 -45.49 -42.06
C ASP A 621 -0.47 -44.52 -41.73
N ALA A 622 -0.55 -43.39 -42.43
CA ALA A 622 -1.56 -42.37 -42.15
C ALA A 622 -2.99 -42.88 -42.37
N ASP A 623 -3.19 -43.78 -43.34
CA ASP A 623 -4.49 -44.38 -43.66
C ASP A 623 -4.90 -45.52 -42.70
N GLU A 624 -4.00 -45.90 -41.77
CA GLU A 624 -4.25 -46.87 -40.70
C GLU A 624 -4.17 -46.24 -39.29
N ASP A 625 -3.79 -44.96 -39.20
CA ASP A 625 -3.63 -44.23 -37.96
C ASP A 625 -4.87 -43.38 -37.66
N ALA A 626 -5.58 -43.71 -36.59
CA ALA A 626 -6.87 -43.11 -36.29
C ALA A 626 -6.69 -41.70 -35.68
N ARG A 627 -7.04 -40.66 -36.43
CA ARG A 627 -7.06 -39.26 -35.93
C ARG A 627 -8.23 -38.99 -35.00
N LYS A 628 -9.38 -39.58 -35.30
CA LYS A 628 -10.62 -39.34 -34.55
C LYS A 628 -11.51 -40.57 -34.55
N ARG A 629 -11.97 -40.97 -33.37
CA ARG A 629 -13.01 -41.99 -33.19
C ARG A 629 -14.26 -41.33 -32.64
N THR A 630 -15.41 -41.64 -33.19
CA THR A 630 -16.71 -41.11 -32.75
C THR A 630 -17.67 -42.27 -32.54
N TYR A 631 -18.04 -42.48 -31.28
CA TYR A 631 -18.98 -43.48 -30.83
C TYR A 631 -20.36 -42.84 -30.71
N ASN A 632 -21.26 -43.12 -31.64
CA ASN A 632 -22.65 -42.71 -31.56
C ASN A 632 -23.42 -43.84 -30.86
N VAL A 633 -23.70 -43.66 -29.56
CA VAL A 633 -24.32 -44.71 -28.75
C VAL A 633 -25.76 -44.96 -29.18
N ARG A 634 -26.49 -43.88 -29.52
CA ARG A 634 -27.87 -43.93 -30.02
C ARG A 634 -28.01 -44.75 -31.31
N ASP A 635 -27.12 -44.50 -32.28
CA ASP A 635 -27.19 -45.15 -33.61
C ASP A 635 -26.45 -46.49 -33.64
N GLY A 636 -25.81 -46.88 -32.54
CA GLY A 636 -24.97 -48.07 -32.46
C GLY A 636 -23.81 -48.07 -33.46
N SER A 637 -23.27 -46.90 -33.82
CA SER A 637 -22.22 -46.78 -34.84
C SER A 637 -20.91 -46.19 -34.29
N ILE A 638 -19.78 -46.62 -34.86
CA ILE A 638 -18.44 -46.15 -34.53
C ILE A 638 -17.81 -45.63 -35.82
N HIS A 639 -17.54 -44.32 -35.87
CA HIS A 639 -16.89 -43.67 -37.01
C HIS A 639 -15.42 -43.44 -36.69
N VAL A 640 -14.53 -43.97 -37.53
CA VAL A 640 -13.08 -43.81 -37.42
C VAL A 640 -12.60 -42.99 -38.62
N GLN A 641 -11.98 -41.84 -38.35
CA GLN A 641 -11.33 -41.00 -39.35
C GLN A 641 -9.82 -41.12 -39.18
N PHE A 642 -9.12 -41.37 -40.28
CA PHE A 642 -7.67 -41.55 -40.29
C PHE A 642 -6.93 -40.21 -40.48
N HIS A 643 -5.61 -40.21 -40.27
CA HIS A 643 -4.78 -39.04 -40.52
C HIS A 643 -4.65 -38.77 -42.03
N TYR A 644 -4.31 -37.53 -42.39
CA TYR A 644 -4.01 -37.20 -43.79
C TYR A 644 -2.63 -37.72 -44.14
N ALA A 645 -2.53 -38.49 -45.23
CA ALA A 645 -1.24 -38.84 -45.80
C ALA A 645 -0.54 -37.60 -46.38
N VAL A 646 0.79 -37.66 -46.45
CA VAL A 646 1.61 -36.55 -46.97
C VAL A 646 1.18 -36.20 -48.41
N GLY A 647 0.82 -34.94 -48.64
CA GLY A 647 0.37 -34.44 -49.94
C GLY A 647 -1.09 -34.75 -50.30
N LYS A 648 -1.90 -35.27 -49.38
CA LYS A 648 -3.34 -35.52 -49.59
C LYS A 648 -4.20 -34.50 -48.83
N ILE A 649 -5.29 -34.05 -49.45
CA ILE A 649 -6.29 -33.14 -48.85
C ILE A 649 -7.50 -33.85 -48.26
N THR A 650 -7.68 -35.13 -48.58
CA THR A 650 -8.73 -36.03 -48.06
C THR A 650 -8.10 -37.15 -47.24
N SER A 651 -8.81 -37.66 -46.24
CA SER A 651 -8.39 -38.79 -45.40
C SER A 651 -9.37 -39.95 -45.53
N GLY A 652 -8.90 -41.18 -45.35
CA GLY A 652 -9.78 -42.34 -45.28
C GLY A 652 -10.72 -42.29 -44.06
N SER A 653 -11.80 -43.08 -44.10
CA SER A 653 -12.67 -43.30 -42.94
C SER A 653 -13.32 -44.67 -42.97
N ARG A 654 -13.64 -45.21 -41.80
CA ARG A 654 -14.42 -46.45 -41.63
C ARG A 654 -15.60 -46.21 -40.70
N VAL A 655 -16.76 -46.78 -41.01
CA VAL A 655 -17.93 -46.77 -40.14
C VAL A 655 -18.31 -48.20 -39.80
N TYR A 656 -18.27 -48.52 -38.51
CA TYR A 656 -18.66 -49.80 -37.99
C TYR A 656 -20.03 -49.71 -37.33
N HIS A 657 -20.82 -50.76 -37.45
CA HIS A 657 -22.14 -50.87 -36.84
C HIS A 657 -22.13 -51.99 -35.81
N LYS A 658 -22.69 -51.73 -34.62
CA LYS A 658 -22.84 -52.73 -33.55
C LYS A 658 -23.88 -53.79 -33.87
N THR A 659 -24.77 -53.52 -34.81
CA THR A 659 -25.80 -54.47 -35.26
C THR A 659 -25.13 -55.65 -35.97
N PRO A 660 -25.31 -56.90 -35.48
CA PRO A 660 -24.66 -58.07 -36.08
C PRO A 660 -24.98 -58.21 -37.57
N GLY A 661 -23.97 -58.52 -38.38
CA GLY A 661 -24.13 -58.78 -39.82
C GLY A 661 -24.27 -57.54 -40.72
N THR A 662 -24.14 -56.33 -40.17
CA THR A 662 -24.10 -55.09 -40.97
C THR A 662 -22.68 -54.90 -41.52
N PRO A 663 -22.48 -54.72 -42.84
CA PRO A 663 -21.15 -54.54 -43.41
C PRO A 663 -20.52 -53.22 -42.93
N VAL A 664 -19.19 -53.20 -42.83
CA VAL A 664 -18.43 -51.99 -42.49
C VAL A 664 -18.32 -51.10 -43.73
N ASP A 665 -18.73 -49.84 -43.61
CA ASP A 665 -18.53 -48.84 -44.66
C ASP A 665 -17.07 -48.40 -44.65
N VAL A 666 -16.37 -48.65 -45.76
CA VAL A 666 -14.95 -48.33 -45.91
C VAL A 666 -14.82 -47.27 -47.01
N PHE A 667 -14.33 -46.09 -46.64
CA PHE A 667 -13.95 -45.04 -47.56
C PHE A 667 -12.42 -44.95 -47.62
N GLN A 668 -11.85 -45.25 -48.78
CA GLN A 668 -10.42 -45.11 -49.07
C GLN A 668 -10.22 -43.95 -50.06
N VAL A 669 -9.19 -43.14 -49.81
CA VAL A 669 -8.85 -42.00 -50.67
C VAL A 669 -8.27 -42.46 -52.00
N ASP A 670 -7.50 -43.54 -51.99
CA ASP A 670 -7.03 -44.20 -53.20
C ASP A 670 -8.10 -45.20 -53.69
N PRO A 671 -8.71 -44.96 -54.87
CA PRO A 671 -9.71 -45.87 -55.44
C PRO A 671 -9.14 -47.24 -55.80
N MET A 672 -7.81 -47.36 -55.92
CA MET A 672 -7.11 -48.60 -56.27
C MET A 672 -6.61 -49.36 -55.04
N ALA A 673 -6.73 -48.79 -53.84
CA ALA A 673 -6.34 -49.48 -52.62
C ALA A 673 -7.21 -50.72 -52.40
N MET A 674 -6.57 -51.83 -52.02
CA MET A 674 -7.31 -53.04 -51.69
C MET A 674 -8.16 -52.80 -50.44
N ARG A 675 -9.43 -53.22 -50.50
CA ARG A 675 -10.29 -53.21 -49.32
C ARG A 675 -9.67 -54.12 -48.24
N PRO A 676 -9.60 -53.67 -46.97
CA PRO A 676 -9.13 -54.51 -45.88
C PRO A 676 -9.93 -55.81 -45.77
N LYS A 677 -9.27 -56.90 -45.38
CA LYS A 677 -9.92 -58.20 -45.15
C LYS A 677 -10.95 -58.09 -44.03
N GLU A 678 -12.06 -58.82 -44.16
CA GLU A 678 -13.15 -58.84 -43.17
C GLU A 678 -12.66 -59.22 -41.77
N SER A 679 -11.74 -60.19 -41.66
CA SER A 679 -11.11 -60.58 -40.39
C SER A 679 -10.35 -59.45 -39.68
N ILE A 680 -9.82 -58.46 -40.42
CA ILE A 680 -9.15 -57.30 -39.84
C ILE A 680 -10.20 -56.31 -39.33
N LEU A 681 -11.27 -56.08 -40.12
CA LEU A 681 -12.37 -55.19 -39.76
C LEU A 681 -13.11 -55.69 -38.52
N ASP A 682 -13.33 -57.00 -38.38
CA ASP A 682 -13.93 -57.62 -37.20
C ASP A 682 -13.05 -57.44 -35.96
N ARG A 683 -11.73 -57.64 -36.10
CA ARG A 683 -10.77 -57.44 -35.02
C ARG A 683 -10.74 -55.97 -34.56
N GLU A 684 -10.80 -55.03 -35.49
CA GLU A 684 -10.85 -53.60 -35.20
C GLU A 684 -12.16 -53.20 -34.51
N LEU A 685 -13.30 -53.74 -34.96
CA LEU A 685 -14.59 -53.53 -34.32
C LEU A 685 -14.58 -54.04 -32.87
N GLN A 686 -14.05 -55.25 -32.66
CA GLN A 686 -13.98 -55.83 -31.33
C GLN A 686 -13.03 -55.04 -30.40
N ALA A 687 -11.91 -54.55 -30.93
CA ALA A 687 -11.00 -53.66 -30.21
C ALA A 687 -11.59 -52.26 -29.94
N ALA A 688 -12.56 -51.80 -30.72
CA ALA A 688 -13.25 -50.53 -30.51
C ALA A 688 -14.45 -50.64 -29.56
N ILE A 689 -14.98 -51.85 -29.34
CA ILE A 689 -16.08 -52.12 -28.40
C ILE A 689 -15.55 -52.32 -26.97
N GLN A 690 -14.37 -52.91 -26.82
CA GLN A 690 -13.63 -52.98 -25.55
C GLN A 690 -13.20 -51.58 -25.09
#